data_AF-A0A0V1J149-F1
#
_entry.id   AF-A0A0V1J149-F1
#
_cell.length_a   1.000
_cell.length_b   1.000
_cell.length_c   1.000
_cell.angle_alpha   90.00
_cell.angle_beta   90.00
_cell.angle_gamma   90.00
#
_symmetry.space_group_name_H-M   'P 1'
#
loop_
_entity.id
_entity.type
_entity.pdbx_description
1 polymer ?
#
loop_
_entity_poly.entity_id
_entity_poly.type
_entity_poly.pdbx_seq_one_letter_code
_entity_poly.pdbx_strand_id
1 'polypeptide(L)'
;VILYKPPGEKRGKILVAAAAAWAAYPQDLHNAAGHSFVKALESVSGTHANKHFFAYNNVAPGVVGVKTKSNSKGVVILDTTAQTDAAAWIVHTVPGYPKPKATYTFPESEYANGHLLICLTIAESQIEPIAAALFMASPFIHYNDVPEAEVKTRPTLRKLLNGEAAIMPPFSTKQNIGTQAAPSVPVQIFSKSGRSKYEIYHKIISKQLKKTIKVWSRRDKKLKANCKIRGRQILLVSSPISVDGQASSTEKDVTNWLIPENGDIFCSVDKPYAISQKYEPAVAVCIQLANIFALFNTIAAKLRHQNAKELLEMQMAILYKPPGEKRGKILVAPGGAWASNPVDLENPAGHSFAKALEHVAGTHANIKFFAYNNAAPGVVGVKTKSNSKGVLILDITGTDSAAWIVHTVPGYPKPKATYTFPASEYANGHLLLCLTIAESQIEPIAAALLMASPFIHYNDVPGAEVNTRAALKKLINGETAIKPPFITKQNIATQGGPAIPVQVFSKSERSKYEIYHKIISKQLKKTIKVWSRRDKKLKANCKIRGRQILLVSNPISVDGQASSLEKDVANWLIPENGDIFCAVDKPYAISQKYEPAVAVCIQQAIIFERFNTIAAKVDSLPKHRNAKWQLEMGMQIDKRGKILVSPGGAWQAIPQDLDNAAGHSFAKALESVVGAHGDKKFFAYNNAASGVTGVKTKSNSKDTTAPTDAAAWIVHTVPGYPKPKVAYTFPASEYANGHLLLCLTIAESQIEPIAVALFMASPFIHYNDVPDAEVKSRPTLKKLLNGETPIMPPFLSKQAIKTQANPPVTVQIFSKSERSKYEIYQKIISKQLKKTIKVWSRRDKKLKANCKIRGRQILLVSSPISVDGQASSLEKDVANWLIPENGDIFCAVDKPYAISQKYEPAVAVCIQQAIIFERFNTIAANYMIYRMQVVLYKPPGDKRGKILVPAGGAWAANPQDLENAADHSFAKALESVVGNHPAKKFFAYNNAASGVVGIKTKSNSKGVVILDNTDPVDSAAWIVHTVPGYPKPKVAYTFPASEYANGHLLLCLTIAESQIEPIAVALFMASPFIHYNDVPDAEVKSRPTLKKLLNGETPIMPPFLSKQAIKTQANPPVTVQIFSKSERSKYEIYQKIISKQLKKTIKVWSRRDKKLKANCKIRGRQILLV
;
A
#
# COMPACT_ATOMS: atom_id res chain seq x y z
N VAL A 1 -35.82 25.77 -23.03
CA VAL A 1 -35.55 26.02 -21.59
C VAL A 1 -35.98 24.81 -20.78
N ILE A 2 -35.24 24.44 -19.73
CA ILE A 2 -35.62 23.41 -18.76
C ILE A 2 -35.73 24.05 -17.37
N LEU A 3 -36.78 23.72 -16.64
CA LEU A 3 -37.02 24.11 -15.24
C LEU A 3 -37.19 22.84 -14.42
N TYR A 4 -36.35 22.67 -13.40
CA TYR A 4 -36.49 21.63 -12.39
C TYR A 4 -36.96 22.26 -11.07
N LYS A 5 -38.03 21.74 -10.49
CA LYS A 5 -38.69 22.25 -9.29
C LYS A 5 -38.47 21.21 -8.18
N PRO A 6 -37.55 21.42 -7.21
CA PRO A 6 -37.19 20.40 -6.22
C PRO A 6 -38.28 20.15 -5.16
N PRO A 7 -38.43 18.92 -4.61
CA PRO A 7 -39.47 18.64 -3.62
C PRO A 7 -39.35 19.52 -2.37
N GLY A 8 -40.46 20.09 -1.90
CA GLY A 8 -40.51 21.00 -0.75
C GLY A 8 -40.20 22.47 -1.07
N GLU A 9 -39.59 22.76 -2.23
CA GLU A 9 -39.18 24.12 -2.60
C GLU A 9 -40.28 24.88 -3.37
N LYS A 10 -40.45 26.17 -3.08
CA LYS A 10 -41.30 27.08 -3.87
C LYS A 10 -40.58 27.66 -5.09
N ARG A 11 -39.24 27.71 -5.08
CA ARG A 11 -38.40 28.16 -6.20
C ARG A 11 -37.88 26.98 -7.02
N GLY A 12 -37.75 27.20 -8.32
CA GLY A 12 -37.12 26.23 -9.21
C GLY A 12 -35.63 26.51 -9.45
N LYS A 13 -35.02 25.59 -10.22
CA LYS A 13 -33.70 25.72 -10.84
C LYS A 13 -33.91 25.72 -12.35
N ILE A 14 -33.42 26.75 -13.05
CA ILE A 14 -33.54 26.90 -14.49
C ILE A 14 -32.23 26.55 -15.20
N LEU A 15 -32.37 25.98 -16.39
CA LEU A 15 -31.33 25.76 -17.37
C LEU A 15 -31.77 26.31 -18.74
N VAL A 16 -31.04 27.30 -19.24
CA VAL A 16 -31.18 27.85 -20.60
C VAL A 16 -30.07 27.32 -21.49
N ALA A 17 -30.27 27.28 -22.82
CA ALA A 17 -29.37 26.57 -23.74
C ALA A 17 -27.90 27.04 -23.69
N ALA A 18 -27.69 28.34 -23.47
CA ALA A 18 -26.36 28.96 -23.36
C ALA A 18 -25.72 28.89 -21.95
N ALA A 19 -26.42 28.40 -20.93
CA ALA A 19 -25.90 28.37 -19.56
C ALA A 19 -25.03 27.12 -19.30
N ALA A 20 -23.88 27.33 -18.67
CA ALA A 20 -22.96 26.26 -18.27
C ALA A 20 -23.36 25.55 -16.95
N ALA A 21 -24.29 26.12 -16.19
CA ALA A 21 -24.73 25.64 -14.89
C ALA A 21 -26.23 25.85 -14.67
N TRP A 22 -26.78 25.22 -13.63
CA TRP A 22 -28.10 25.56 -13.10
C TRP A 22 -28.07 26.97 -12.48
N ALA A 23 -29.12 27.75 -12.72
CA ALA A 23 -29.36 28.99 -12.01
C ALA A 23 -30.59 28.85 -11.10
N ALA A 24 -30.58 29.51 -9.94
CA ALA A 24 -31.79 29.67 -9.15
C ALA A 24 -32.82 30.50 -9.93
N TYR A 25 -34.10 30.13 -9.86
CA TYR A 25 -35.15 30.97 -10.42
C TYR A 25 -35.35 32.20 -9.51
N PRO A 26 -35.51 33.41 -10.08
CA PRO A 26 -35.42 34.65 -9.31
C PRO A 26 -36.58 34.87 -8.33
N GLN A 27 -37.71 34.18 -8.53
CA GLN A 27 -38.92 34.29 -7.74
C GLN A 27 -39.56 32.90 -7.52
N ASP A 28 -40.51 32.81 -6.60
CA ASP A 28 -41.31 31.61 -6.32
C ASP A 28 -42.30 31.30 -7.44
N LEU A 29 -42.55 30.03 -7.73
CA LEU A 29 -43.35 29.58 -8.89
C LEU A 29 -44.86 29.90 -8.84
N HIS A 30 -45.37 30.55 -7.79
CA HIS A 30 -46.75 31.07 -7.76
C HIS A 30 -46.84 32.50 -8.27
N ASN A 31 -45.72 33.24 -8.32
CA ASN A 31 -45.70 34.59 -8.85
C ASN A 31 -45.82 34.54 -10.38
N ALA A 32 -46.44 35.55 -10.98
CA ALA A 32 -46.53 35.70 -12.43
C ALA A 32 -45.35 36.51 -12.99
N ALA A 33 -44.78 37.43 -12.20
CA ALA A 33 -43.80 38.40 -12.67
C ALA A 33 -42.39 37.82 -12.84
N GLY A 34 -41.72 38.15 -13.96
CA GLY A 34 -40.29 37.87 -14.18
C GLY A 34 -39.94 36.43 -14.58
N HIS A 35 -40.92 35.57 -14.87
CA HIS A 35 -40.70 34.15 -15.15
C HIS A 35 -40.78 33.80 -16.64
N SER A 36 -39.69 33.25 -17.19
CA SER A 36 -39.64 32.71 -18.57
C SER A 36 -40.71 31.64 -18.89
N PHE A 37 -41.14 30.83 -17.89
CA PHE A 37 -42.18 29.82 -18.09
C PHE A 37 -43.60 30.40 -17.97
N VAL A 38 -43.81 31.44 -17.17
CA VAL A 38 -45.10 32.17 -17.15
C VAL A 38 -45.28 32.91 -18.47
N LYS A 39 -44.24 33.58 -18.96
CA LYS A 39 -44.25 34.22 -20.29
C LYS A 39 -44.54 33.24 -21.43
N ALA A 40 -44.04 32.00 -21.33
CA ALA A 40 -44.36 30.94 -22.30
C ALA A 40 -45.81 30.40 -22.17
N LEU A 41 -46.50 30.68 -21.07
CA LEU A 41 -47.89 30.29 -20.78
C LEU A 41 -48.85 31.50 -20.76
N GLU A 42 -48.39 32.68 -21.18
CA GLU A 42 -49.18 33.91 -21.23
C GLU A 42 -50.42 33.70 -22.12
N SER A 43 -50.22 33.13 -23.31
CA SER A 43 -51.31 32.77 -24.23
C SER A 43 -52.16 31.58 -23.82
N VAL A 44 -51.73 30.84 -22.79
CA VAL A 44 -52.52 29.77 -22.16
C VAL A 44 -53.39 30.31 -21.04
N SER A 45 -52.92 31.36 -20.37
CA SER A 45 -53.56 31.98 -19.21
C SER A 45 -54.56 33.07 -19.62
N GLY A 46 -54.32 33.76 -20.74
CA GLY A 46 -55.18 34.80 -21.30
C GLY A 46 -55.77 34.46 -22.68
N THR A 47 -56.52 35.41 -23.24
CA THR A 47 -57.08 35.34 -24.59
C THR A 47 -56.30 36.23 -25.54
N HIS A 48 -55.91 35.70 -26.70
CA HIS A 48 -55.25 36.44 -27.77
C HIS A 48 -55.90 36.05 -29.10
N ALA A 49 -56.01 36.99 -30.04
CA ALA A 49 -56.68 36.76 -31.32
C ALA A 49 -56.00 35.68 -32.19
N ASN A 50 -54.66 35.63 -32.16
CA ASN A 50 -53.86 34.79 -33.07
C ASN A 50 -53.11 33.66 -32.35
N LYS A 51 -53.29 33.46 -31.03
CA LYS A 51 -52.56 32.41 -30.29
C LYS A 51 -53.52 31.36 -29.77
N HIS A 52 -53.42 30.19 -30.39
CA HIS A 52 -54.25 29.03 -30.12
C HIS A 52 -53.40 27.93 -29.50
N PHE A 53 -54.03 27.02 -28.76
CA PHE A 53 -53.36 25.89 -28.15
C PHE A 53 -54.29 24.71 -27.90
N PHE A 54 -53.67 23.55 -27.74
CA PHE A 54 -54.30 22.41 -27.07
C PHE A 54 -53.49 21.99 -25.86
N ALA A 55 -54.19 21.76 -24.75
CA ALA A 55 -53.61 21.33 -23.49
C ALA A 55 -54.00 19.89 -23.20
N TYR A 56 -53.02 19.11 -22.75
CA TYR A 56 -53.21 17.70 -22.45
C TYR A 56 -52.63 17.36 -21.07
N ASN A 57 -53.38 16.61 -20.26
CA ASN A 57 -52.95 16.23 -18.92
C ASN A 57 -53.83 15.08 -18.42
N ASN A 58 -53.24 13.97 -17.98
CA ASN A 58 -53.99 12.84 -17.44
C ASN A 58 -54.64 13.12 -16.06
N VAL A 59 -54.29 14.24 -15.42
CA VAL A 59 -54.93 14.80 -14.23
C VAL A 59 -55.21 16.28 -14.54
N ALA A 60 -56.16 16.53 -15.43
CA ALA A 60 -56.52 17.88 -15.86
C ALA A 60 -57.14 18.70 -14.70
N PRO A 61 -56.86 20.00 -14.60
CA PRO A 61 -57.44 20.84 -13.54
C PRO A 61 -58.96 20.89 -13.65
N GLY A 62 -59.65 20.70 -12.52
CA GLY A 62 -61.12 20.73 -12.45
C GLY A 62 -61.83 19.50 -13.01
N VAL A 63 -61.13 18.54 -13.64
CA VAL A 63 -61.75 17.35 -14.24
C VAL A 63 -61.53 16.12 -13.35
N VAL A 64 -62.61 15.57 -12.82
CA VAL A 64 -62.60 14.36 -11.97
C VAL A 64 -62.95 13.10 -12.76
N GLY A 65 -62.47 11.93 -12.32
CA GLY A 65 -62.88 10.63 -12.88
C GLY A 65 -62.25 10.21 -14.21
N VAL A 66 -61.29 10.98 -14.76
CA VAL A 66 -60.64 10.68 -16.06
C VAL A 66 -59.94 9.31 -16.06
N LYS A 67 -60.42 8.39 -16.90
CA LYS A 67 -59.84 7.04 -17.07
C LYS A 67 -58.96 6.96 -18.32
N THR A 68 -57.78 7.57 -18.31
CA THR A 68 -56.77 7.41 -19.38
C THR A 68 -55.61 6.50 -18.97
N LYS A 69 -55.03 5.80 -19.95
CA LYS A 69 -53.78 5.04 -19.78
C LYS A 69 -52.53 5.85 -20.11
N SER A 70 -52.64 7.08 -20.61
CA SER A 70 -51.48 7.95 -20.85
C SER A 70 -51.08 8.74 -19.59
N ASN A 71 -49.80 9.05 -19.42
CA ASN A 71 -49.30 9.93 -18.34
C ASN A 71 -48.88 11.30 -18.85
N SER A 72 -48.87 11.47 -20.18
CA SER A 72 -48.41 12.64 -20.90
C SER A 72 -49.10 13.91 -20.44
N LYS A 73 -48.32 14.97 -20.23
CA LYS A 73 -48.83 16.31 -19.92
C LYS A 73 -48.04 17.38 -20.67
N GLY A 74 -48.74 18.42 -21.10
CA GLY A 74 -48.15 19.51 -21.86
C GLY A 74 -49.17 20.41 -22.53
N VAL A 75 -48.64 21.40 -23.24
CA VAL A 75 -49.39 22.31 -24.09
C VAL A 75 -48.61 22.52 -25.38
N VAL A 76 -49.29 22.47 -26.52
CA VAL A 76 -48.76 22.95 -27.80
C VAL A 76 -49.50 24.24 -28.14
N ILE A 77 -48.73 25.30 -28.36
CA ILE A 77 -49.19 26.66 -28.67
C ILE A 77 -48.73 26.98 -30.08
N LEU A 78 -49.62 27.51 -30.92
CA LEU A 78 -49.35 28.02 -32.26
C LEU A 78 -49.72 29.50 -32.34
N ASP A 79 -48.95 30.26 -33.13
CA ASP A 79 -49.25 31.62 -33.51
C ASP A 79 -49.72 31.64 -34.97
N THR A 80 -51.01 31.90 -35.19
CA THR A 80 -51.65 31.95 -36.53
C THR A 80 -51.51 33.33 -37.19
N THR A 81 -50.67 34.22 -36.64
CA THR A 81 -50.35 35.49 -37.30
C THR A 81 -49.73 35.20 -38.66
N ALA A 82 -50.33 35.76 -39.72
CA ALA A 82 -49.81 35.59 -41.07
C ALA A 82 -48.33 35.99 -41.13
N GLN A 83 -47.51 35.18 -41.80
CA GLN A 83 -46.06 35.33 -41.98
C GLN A 83 -45.18 34.92 -40.78
N THR A 84 -45.72 34.41 -39.66
CA THR A 84 -44.91 33.85 -38.56
C THR A 84 -45.02 32.32 -38.44
N ASP A 85 -44.02 31.58 -38.91
CA ASP A 85 -43.90 30.12 -38.64
C ASP A 85 -43.44 29.89 -37.19
N ALA A 86 -44.29 30.19 -36.20
CA ALA A 86 -43.92 30.24 -34.78
C ALA A 86 -44.86 29.42 -33.88
N ALA A 87 -44.26 28.52 -33.09
CA ALA A 87 -44.98 27.70 -32.11
C ALA A 87 -44.13 27.42 -30.86
N ALA A 88 -44.79 26.97 -29.80
CA ALA A 88 -44.14 26.53 -28.57
C ALA A 88 -44.72 25.21 -28.08
N TRP A 89 -43.85 24.28 -27.70
CA TRP A 89 -44.24 23.03 -27.06
C TRP A 89 -43.71 22.95 -25.63
N ILE A 90 -44.63 22.87 -24.68
CA ILE A 90 -44.35 22.74 -23.26
C ILE A 90 -44.68 21.32 -22.83
N VAL A 91 -43.71 20.63 -22.22
CA VAL A 91 -43.86 19.28 -21.66
C VAL A 91 -43.57 19.34 -20.16
N HIS A 92 -44.45 18.80 -19.33
CA HIS A 92 -44.29 18.87 -17.87
C HIS A 92 -44.75 17.61 -17.15
N THR A 93 -44.42 17.51 -15.86
CA THR A 93 -44.86 16.42 -14.98
C THR A 93 -45.98 16.81 -14.01
N VAL A 94 -46.32 18.10 -13.92
CA VAL A 94 -47.25 18.70 -12.93
C VAL A 94 -48.73 18.29 -13.16
N PRO A 95 -49.39 17.57 -12.24
CA PRO A 95 -50.85 17.37 -12.21
C PRO A 95 -51.61 18.70 -12.03
N GLY A 96 -52.85 18.81 -12.52
CA GLY A 96 -53.70 19.99 -12.32
C GLY A 96 -53.18 21.28 -12.98
N TYR A 97 -52.36 21.16 -14.03
CA TYR A 97 -51.63 22.27 -14.64
C TYR A 97 -51.48 22.09 -16.17
N PRO A 98 -51.33 23.19 -16.92
CA PRO A 98 -51.77 24.54 -16.56
C PRO A 98 -53.31 24.61 -16.57
N LYS A 99 -53.89 25.67 -15.99
CA LYS A 99 -55.32 25.95 -16.12
C LYS A 99 -55.54 26.77 -17.41
N PRO A 100 -56.27 26.26 -18.43
CA PRO A 100 -56.56 27.02 -19.64
C PRO A 100 -57.42 28.25 -19.35
N LYS A 101 -57.11 29.39 -19.99
CA LYS A 101 -57.84 30.67 -19.95
C LYS A 101 -58.15 31.17 -18.52
N ALA A 102 -57.25 30.92 -17.58
CA ALA A 102 -57.34 31.37 -16.19
C ALA A 102 -56.00 31.97 -15.74
N THR A 103 -56.03 32.85 -14.73
CA THR A 103 -54.85 33.44 -14.11
C THR A 103 -53.81 32.37 -13.77
N TYR A 104 -52.54 32.65 -14.07
CA TYR A 104 -51.44 31.72 -13.82
C TYR A 104 -51.39 31.31 -12.34
N THR A 105 -51.44 30.01 -12.08
CA THR A 105 -51.24 29.42 -10.74
C THR A 105 -50.45 28.12 -10.85
N PHE A 106 -49.45 27.93 -9.97
CA PHE A 106 -48.85 26.62 -9.75
C PHE A 106 -49.65 25.85 -8.67
N PRO A 107 -50.00 24.56 -8.87
CA PRO A 107 -50.82 23.82 -7.91
C PRO A 107 -50.12 23.60 -6.56
N GLU A 108 -50.78 23.96 -5.46
CA GLU A 108 -50.16 23.98 -4.14
C GLU A 108 -49.76 22.58 -3.62
N SER A 109 -50.56 21.55 -3.92
CA SER A 109 -50.25 20.15 -3.59
C SER A 109 -48.89 19.69 -4.15
N GLU A 110 -48.48 20.27 -5.27
CA GLU A 110 -47.27 19.91 -6.00
C GLU A 110 -46.02 20.66 -5.49
N TYR A 111 -46.15 21.50 -4.45
CA TYR A 111 -44.97 21.99 -3.73
C TYR A 111 -44.23 20.86 -3.01
N ALA A 112 -44.94 19.84 -2.53
CA ALA A 112 -44.34 18.68 -1.86
C ALA A 112 -43.57 17.71 -2.79
N ASN A 113 -43.70 17.87 -4.11
CA ASN A 113 -43.17 16.96 -5.13
C ASN A 113 -42.08 17.62 -5.99
N GLY A 114 -41.20 16.80 -6.56
CA GLY A 114 -40.18 17.21 -7.53
C GLY A 114 -40.70 17.14 -8.97
N HIS A 115 -40.63 18.24 -9.73
CA HIS A 115 -41.18 18.34 -11.09
C HIS A 115 -40.16 18.82 -12.12
N LEU A 116 -40.42 18.47 -13.39
CA LEU A 116 -39.66 18.93 -14.56
C LEU A 116 -40.64 19.59 -15.52
N LEU A 117 -40.23 20.74 -16.06
CA LEU A 117 -40.91 21.45 -17.13
C LEU A 117 -39.89 21.75 -18.23
N ILE A 118 -40.27 21.52 -19.48
CA ILE A 118 -39.45 21.75 -20.67
C ILE A 118 -40.27 22.64 -21.60
N CYS A 119 -39.69 23.74 -22.08
CA CYS A 119 -40.29 24.60 -23.09
C CYS A 119 -39.37 24.62 -24.32
N LEU A 120 -39.91 24.24 -25.47
CA LEU A 120 -39.26 24.25 -26.77
C LEU A 120 -39.93 25.30 -27.65
N THR A 121 -39.18 26.29 -28.11
CA THR A 121 -39.60 27.18 -29.20
C THR A 121 -39.31 26.48 -30.52
N ILE A 122 -40.31 26.34 -31.37
CA ILE A 122 -40.32 25.48 -32.56
C ILE A 122 -41.02 26.22 -33.70
N ALA A 123 -40.81 25.75 -34.92
CA ALA A 123 -41.62 26.18 -36.05
C ALA A 123 -43.04 25.59 -35.94
N GLU A 124 -44.05 26.34 -36.36
CA GLU A 124 -45.44 25.89 -36.46
C GLU A 124 -45.58 24.72 -37.46
N SER A 125 -44.78 24.75 -38.52
CA SER A 125 -44.60 23.64 -39.47
C SER A 125 -44.16 22.31 -38.83
N GLN A 126 -43.62 22.32 -37.60
CA GLN A 126 -43.23 21.11 -36.87
C GLN A 126 -44.34 20.53 -35.97
N ILE A 127 -45.54 21.11 -35.96
CA ILE A 127 -46.67 20.61 -35.16
C ILE A 127 -47.14 19.23 -35.63
N GLU A 128 -47.16 18.93 -36.93
CA GLU A 128 -47.64 17.63 -37.42
C GLU A 128 -46.75 16.44 -36.96
N PRO A 129 -45.40 16.52 -36.99
CA PRO A 129 -44.53 15.55 -36.29
C PRO A 129 -44.82 15.40 -34.78
N ILE A 130 -45.10 16.50 -34.07
CA ILE A 130 -45.45 16.45 -32.64
C ILE A 130 -46.81 15.77 -32.45
N ALA A 131 -47.79 16.10 -33.30
CA ALA A 131 -49.10 15.47 -33.31
C ALA A 131 -49.02 13.98 -33.59
N ALA A 132 -48.18 13.53 -34.53
CA ALA A 132 -47.94 12.11 -34.79
C ALA A 132 -47.33 11.37 -33.60
N ALA A 133 -46.42 12.01 -32.86
CA ALA A 133 -45.87 11.45 -31.63
C ALA A 133 -46.90 11.42 -30.48
N LEU A 134 -47.72 12.46 -30.33
CA LEU A 134 -48.77 12.53 -29.30
C LEU A 134 -49.94 11.59 -29.61
N PHE A 135 -50.40 11.49 -30.86
CA PHE A 135 -51.44 10.55 -31.30
C PHE A 135 -51.09 9.10 -30.91
N MET A 136 -49.84 8.71 -31.16
CA MET A 136 -49.31 7.41 -30.77
C MET A 136 -49.27 7.20 -29.23
N ALA A 137 -49.10 8.28 -28.46
CA ALA A 137 -49.10 8.28 -27.00
C ALA A 137 -50.49 8.52 -26.35
N SER A 138 -51.53 8.75 -27.16
CA SER A 138 -52.94 8.92 -26.79
C SER A 138 -53.19 9.68 -25.47
N PRO A 139 -52.68 10.93 -25.34
CA PRO A 139 -52.88 11.76 -24.15
C PRO A 139 -54.35 12.18 -24.01
N PHE A 140 -54.76 12.53 -22.78
CA PHE A 140 -56.06 13.17 -22.57
C PHE A 140 -55.96 14.66 -22.89
N ILE A 141 -56.46 15.06 -24.06
CA ILE A 141 -56.70 16.46 -24.43
C ILE A 141 -57.86 16.95 -23.56
N HIS A 142 -57.65 18.01 -22.78
CA HIS A 142 -58.68 18.60 -21.91
C HIS A 142 -59.06 20.03 -22.31
N TYR A 143 -58.34 20.61 -23.27
CA TYR A 143 -58.65 21.89 -23.89
C TYR A 143 -58.07 21.94 -25.30
N ASN A 144 -58.81 22.56 -26.21
CA ASN A 144 -58.40 22.81 -27.59
C ASN A 144 -59.15 24.04 -28.12
N ASP A 145 -58.44 25.08 -28.56
CA ASP A 145 -59.00 26.20 -29.32
C ASP A 145 -58.31 26.38 -30.70
N VAL A 146 -57.65 25.32 -31.20
CA VAL A 146 -56.99 25.32 -32.52
C VAL A 146 -58.02 25.48 -33.66
N PRO A 147 -57.85 26.44 -34.59
CA PRO A 147 -58.81 26.68 -35.66
C PRO A 147 -58.94 25.52 -36.64
N GLU A 148 -60.14 25.27 -37.12
CA GLU A 148 -60.44 24.19 -38.09
C GLU A 148 -59.63 24.32 -39.39
N ALA A 149 -59.20 25.53 -39.77
CA ALA A 149 -58.29 25.75 -40.90
C ALA A 149 -56.93 25.04 -40.69
N GLU A 150 -56.36 25.13 -39.49
CA GLU A 150 -55.11 24.45 -39.11
C GLU A 150 -55.29 22.94 -38.94
N VAL A 151 -56.46 22.52 -38.49
CA VAL A 151 -56.79 21.10 -38.31
C VAL A 151 -56.98 20.41 -39.67
N LYS A 152 -57.52 21.10 -40.68
CA LYS A 152 -57.73 20.55 -42.03
C LYS A 152 -56.43 20.26 -42.78
N THR A 153 -55.40 21.07 -42.60
CA THR A 153 -54.09 20.88 -43.26
C THR A 153 -53.22 19.84 -42.55
N ARG A 154 -53.53 19.49 -41.29
CA ARG A 154 -52.72 18.64 -40.40
C ARG A 154 -53.47 17.36 -40.03
N PRO A 155 -53.46 16.32 -40.89
CA PRO A 155 -54.34 15.16 -40.75
C PRO A 155 -54.11 14.35 -39.48
N THR A 156 -52.89 14.34 -38.93
CA THR A 156 -52.60 13.63 -37.66
C THR A 156 -52.94 14.48 -36.45
N LEU A 157 -52.79 15.81 -36.54
CA LEU A 157 -53.33 16.74 -35.53
C LEU A 157 -54.85 16.58 -35.39
N ARG A 158 -55.60 16.52 -36.50
CA ARG A 158 -57.04 16.25 -36.47
C ARG A 158 -57.41 14.98 -35.71
N LYS A 159 -56.70 13.87 -35.99
CA LYS A 159 -56.91 12.59 -35.29
C LYS A 159 -56.61 12.69 -33.80
N LEU A 160 -55.56 13.41 -33.41
CA LEU A 160 -55.19 13.65 -32.01
C LEU A 160 -56.27 14.45 -31.27
N LEU A 161 -56.73 15.56 -31.86
CA LEU A 161 -57.72 16.44 -31.25
C LEU A 161 -59.11 15.79 -31.16
N ASN A 162 -59.46 14.96 -32.14
CA ASN A 162 -60.68 14.14 -32.13
C ASN A 162 -60.61 12.94 -31.16
N GLY A 163 -59.47 12.69 -30.51
CA GLY A 163 -59.30 11.56 -29.59
C GLY A 163 -59.26 10.18 -30.26
N GLU A 164 -58.96 10.11 -31.57
CA GLU A 164 -58.82 8.85 -32.28
C GLU A 164 -57.66 7.99 -31.71
N ALA A 165 -57.72 6.67 -31.93
CA ALA A 165 -56.72 5.73 -31.44
C ALA A 165 -55.84 5.15 -32.57
N ALA A 166 -54.54 5.03 -32.30
CA ALA A 166 -53.59 4.35 -33.19
C ALA A 166 -53.81 2.81 -33.20
N ILE A 167 -54.77 2.36 -34.03
CA ILE A 167 -55.19 0.95 -34.12
C ILE A 167 -54.40 0.08 -35.11
N MET A 168 -53.72 0.69 -36.09
CA MET A 168 -52.89 0.02 -37.10
C MET A 168 -51.39 0.06 -36.75
N PRO A 169 -50.59 -0.95 -37.15
CA PRO A 169 -49.13 -0.89 -37.03
C PRO A 169 -48.50 0.11 -38.02
N PRO A 170 -47.29 0.63 -37.76
CA PRO A 170 -46.42 0.34 -36.61
C PRO A 170 -46.88 1.02 -35.32
N PHE A 171 -46.97 0.25 -34.22
CA PHE A 171 -47.42 0.73 -32.90
C PHE A 171 -46.40 1.57 -32.12
N SER A 172 -45.38 2.08 -32.81
CA SER A 172 -44.35 2.95 -32.26
C SER A 172 -43.79 3.84 -33.36
N THR A 173 -43.50 5.11 -33.04
CA THR A 173 -42.97 6.08 -33.99
C THR A 173 -41.73 6.78 -33.42
N LYS A 174 -40.84 7.23 -34.31
CA LYS A 174 -39.76 8.16 -34.02
C LYS A 174 -39.94 9.38 -34.91
N GLN A 175 -40.13 10.54 -34.31
CA GLN A 175 -40.19 11.82 -35.00
C GLN A 175 -38.92 12.63 -34.68
N ASN A 176 -38.52 13.52 -35.58
CA ASN A 176 -37.42 14.45 -35.33
C ASN A 176 -37.92 15.87 -35.66
N ILE A 177 -37.62 16.82 -34.78
CA ILE A 177 -37.94 18.24 -34.92
C ILE A 177 -36.70 19.07 -34.55
N GLY A 178 -36.70 20.38 -34.79
CA GLY A 178 -35.57 21.27 -34.50
C GLY A 178 -36.03 22.61 -33.92
N THR A 179 -35.49 23.01 -32.77
CA THR A 179 -35.89 24.28 -32.15
C THR A 179 -35.49 25.50 -33.00
N GLN A 180 -36.18 26.61 -32.82
CA GLN A 180 -35.82 27.91 -33.42
C GLN A 180 -34.66 28.62 -32.70
N ALA A 181 -33.79 27.86 -32.04
CA ALA A 181 -32.53 28.40 -31.51
C ALA A 181 -31.53 28.64 -32.66
N ALA A 182 -30.55 29.51 -32.42
CA ALA A 182 -29.40 29.69 -33.31
C ALA A 182 -28.12 29.23 -32.56
N PRO A 183 -27.48 28.11 -32.95
CA PRO A 183 -27.94 27.10 -33.93
C PRO A 183 -29.14 26.28 -33.43
N SER A 184 -29.88 25.67 -34.36
CA SER A 184 -31.06 24.86 -34.05
C SER A 184 -30.68 23.63 -33.22
N VAL A 185 -31.40 23.36 -32.14
CA VAL A 185 -31.17 22.19 -31.28
C VAL A 185 -32.06 21.04 -31.76
N PRO A 186 -31.50 19.90 -32.20
CA PRO A 186 -32.29 18.75 -32.61
C PRO A 186 -33.04 18.11 -31.44
N VAL A 187 -34.28 17.69 -31.68
CA VAL A 187 -35.12 16.98 -30.72
C VAL A 187 -35.71 15.73 -31.37
N GLN A 188 -35.51 14.57 -30.74
CA GLN A 188 -36.08 13.29 -31.17
C GLN A 188 -37.24 12.92 -30.25
N ILE A 189 -38.39 12.57 -30.82
CA ILE A 189 -39.58 12.17 -30.06
C ILE A 189 -39.83 10.68 -30.31
N PHE A 190 -39.81 9.87 -29.25
CA PHE A 190 -40.11 8.45 -29.31
C PHE A 190 -41.47 8.20 -28.66
N SER A 191 -42.41 7.60 -29.40
CA SER A 191 -43.75 7.29 -28.86
C SER A 191 -44.16 5.87 -29.16
N LYS A 192 -45.06 5.32 -28.32
CA LYS A 192 -45.70 4.02 -28.53
C LYS A 192 -47.13 4.01 -28.05
N SER A 193 -47.98 3.24 -28.71
CA SER A 193 -49.32 2.94 -28.22
C SER A 193 -49.31 1.76 -27.24
N GLY A 194 -50.39 1.57 -26.50
CA GLY A 194 -50.58 0.40 -25.63
C GLY A 194 -50.59 -0.94 -26.39
N ARG A 195 -50.85 -0.92 -27.71
CA ARG A 195 -50.83 -2.12 -28.58
C ARG A 195 -49.42 -2.63 -28.86
N SER A 196 -48.39 -1.79 -28.73
CA SER A 196 -46.99 -2.13 -29.03
C SER A 196 -46.43 -3.33 -28.25
N LYS A 197 -46.91 -3.56 -27.02
CA LYS A 197 -46.36 -4.55 -26.07
C LYS A 197 -44.84 -4.43 -25.85
N TYR A 198 -44.24 -3.29 -26.18
CA TYR A 198 -42.84 -2.95 -25.94
C TYR A 198 -42.74 -1.99 -24.76
N GLU A 199 -41.68 -2.11 -23.97
CA GLU A 199 -41.32 -1.09 -22.97
C GLU A 199 -40.49 0.00 -23.64
N ILE A 200 -40.79 1.27 -23.34
CA ILE A 200 -40.23 2.40 -24.11
C ILE A 200 -38.70 2.58 -23.96
N TYR A 201 -38.11 2.16 -22.83
CA TYR A 201 -36.74 2.51 -22.49
C TYR A 201 -35.70 1.70 -23.27
N HIS A 202 -35.81 0.36 -23.31
CA HIS A 202 -34.84 -0.48 -24.02
C HIS A 202 -35.31 -0.89 -25.42
N LYS A 203 -36.54 -1.41 -25.57
CA LYS A 203 -37.04 -1.90 -26.87
C LYS A 203 -37.21 -0.79 -27.91
N ILE A 204 -37.42 0.46 -27.47
CA ILE A 204 -37.53 1.63 -28.35
C ILE A 204 -36.27 2.51 -28.21
N ILE A 205 -36.10 3.24 -27.11
CA ILE A 205 -35.09 4.30 -27.01
C ILE A 205 -33.65 3.75 -27.10
N SER A 206 -33.21 2.85 -26.21
CA SER A 206 -31.84 2.30 -26.27
C SER A 206 -31.56 1.48 -27.54
N LYS A 207 -32.59 0.79 -28.09
CA LYS A 207 -32.46 0.08 -29.37
C LYS A 207 -32.15 1.05 -30.52
N GLN A 208 -32.85 2.19 -30.57
CA GLN A 208 -32.71 3.23 -31.59
C GLN A 208 -31.43 4.07 -31.42
N LEU A 209 -31.16 4.57 -30.20
CA LEU A 209 -29.97 5.37 -29.89
C LEU A 209 -28.66 4.57 -29.96
N LYS A 210 -28.76 3.23 -29.97
CA LYS A 210 -27.64 2.28 -29.98
C LYS A 210 -26.66 2.39 -28.78
N LYS A 211 -27.06 3.03 -27.69
CA LYS A 211 -26.21 3.34 -26.52
C LYS A 211 -26.73 2.70 -25.22
N THR A 212 -25.81 2.48 -24.27
CA THR A 212 -26.16 2.31 -22.84
C THR A 212 -26.88 3.56 -22.34
N ILE A 213 -27.90 3.41 -21.51
CA ILE A 213 -28.67 4.53 -20.93
C ILE A 213 -28.73 4.46 -19.40
N LYS A 214 -28.65 5.62 -18.73
CA LYS A 214 -28.86 5.83 -17.29
C LYS A 214 -30.26 6.40 -17.08
N VAL A 215 -31.07 5.84 -16.17
CA VAL A 215 -32.51 6.14 -16.02
C VAL A 215 -32.89 6.55 -14.59
N TRP A 216 -33.35 7.80 -14.41
CA TRP A 216 -34.04 8.27 -13.21
C TRP A 216 -35.56 8.13 -13.39
N SER A 217 -36.24 7.51 -12.43
CA SER A 217 -37.68 7.24 -12.52
C SER A 217 -38.25 6.62 -11.23
N ARG A 218 -39.56 6.81 -10.99
CA ARG A 218 -40.38 5.96 -10.09
C ARG A 218 -40.52 4.55 -10.70
N ARG A 219 -40.47 3.49 -9.89
CA ARG A 219 -40.28 2.11 -10.38
C ARG A 219 -41.12 1.08 -9.63
N ASP A 220 -41.65 0.09 -10.33
CA ASP A 220 -42.54 -0.97 -9.80
C ASP A 220 -41.81 -2.19 -9.21
N LYS A 221 -40.48 -2.09 -9.02
CA LYS A 221 -39.55 -3.18 -8.63
C LYS A 221 -39.46 -4.37 -9.61
N LYS A 222 -40.33 -4.49 -10.62
CA LYS A 222 -40.34 -5.61 -11.58
C LYS A 222 -39.33 -5.41 -12.70
N LEU A 223 -39.26 -4.20 -13.28
CA LEU A 223 -38.15 -3.87 -14.20
C LEU A 223 -36.86 -3.61 -13.43
N LYS A 224 -35.91 -4.54 -13.58
CA LYS A 224 -34.53 -4.44 -13.11
C LYS A 224 -33.67 -3.81 -14.21
N ALA A 225 -32.59 -3.11 -13.86
CA ALA A 225 -31.61 -2.70 -14.87
C ALA A 225 -31.00 -3.93 -15.56
N ASN A 226 -30.52 -3.74 -16.79
CA ASN A 226 -30.32 -4.83 -17.73
C ASN A 226 -28.95 -4.75 -18.39
N CYS A 227 -28.03 -5.59 -17.90
CA CYS A 227 -26.68 -5.75 -18.43
C CYS A 227 -26.55 -6.95 -19.40
N LYS A 228 -27.64 -7.65 -19.74
CA LYS A 228 -27.62 -8.87 -20.58
C LYS A 228 -27.57 -8.58 -22.09
N ILE A 229 -27.68 -7.33 -22.51
CA ILE A 229 -27.69 -6.94 -23.92
C ILE A 229 -26.24 -6.74 -24.39
N ARG A 230 -25.81 -7.48 -25.41
CA ARG A 230 -24.43 -7.43 -25.91
C ARG A 230 -24.14 -6.03 -26.48
N GLY A 231 -23.29 -5.27 -25.78
CA GLY A 231 -22.82 -3.93 -26.20
C GLY A 231 -23.68 -2.73 -25.78
N ARG A 232 -24.77 -2.90 -25.01
CA ARG A 232 -25.60 -1.79 -24.49
C ARG A 232 -26.20 -2.19 -23.14
N GLN A 233 -26.40 -1.28 -22.20
CA GLN A 233 -27.06 -1.59 -20.93
C GLN A 233 -28.18 -0.60 -20.58
N ILE A 234 -29.12 -1.02 -19.72
CA ILE A 234 -29.89 -0.06 -18.90
C ILE A 234 -29.26 -0.02 -17.52
N LEU A 235 -28.89 1.18 -17.09
CA LEU A 235 -28.46 1.54 -15.75
C LEU A 235 -29.55 2.38 -15.09
N LEU A 236 -29.80 2.21 -13.80
CA LEU A 236 -30.78 3.01 -13.05
C LEU A 236 -30.05 4.08 -12.23
N VAL A 237 -30.58 5.30 -12.10
CA VAL A 237 -30.02 6.36 -11.23
C VAL A 237 -30.46 6.17 -9.78
N SER A 238 -29.52 6.32 -8.84
CA SER A 238 -29.69 6.14 -7.38
C SER A 238 -30.49 7.27 -6.76
N SER A 239 -31.35 6.92 -5.80
CA SER A 239 -32.02 7.87 -4.91
C SER A 239 -31.17 8.04 -3.63
N PRO A 240 -30.98 9.26 -3.11
CA PRO A 240 -31.36 10.54 -3.70
C PRO A 240 -30.36 11.02 -4.78
N ILE A 241 -30.86 11.78 -5.75
CA ILE A 241 -30.05 12.65 -6.61
C ILE A 241 -29.80 13.99 -5.92
N SER A 242 -28.84 14.77 -6.41
CA SER A 242 -28.67 16.17 -6.03
C SER A 242 -28.69 17.03 -7.30
N VAL A 243 -29.56 18.04 -7.33
CA VAL A 243 -29.64 19.04 -8.40
C VAL A 243 -29.28 20.38 -7.78
N ASP A 244 -28.13 20.94 -8.19
CA ASP A 244 -27.62 22.22 -7.68
C ASP A 244 -27.62 22.30 -6.14
N GLY A 245 -27.04 21.29 -5.49
CA GLY A 245 -26.95 21.14 -4.04
C GLY A 245 -28.21 20.60 -3.35
N GLN A 246 -29.40 20.74 -3.94
CA GLN A 246 -30.66 20.28 -3.35
C GLN A 246 -30.90 18.78 -3.61
N ALA A 247 -31.18 18.02 -2.56
CA ALA A 247 -31.41 16.59 -2.63
C ALA A 247 -32.86 16.26 -3.04
N SER A 248 -33.03 15.29 -3.94
CA SER A 248 -34.36 14.79 -4.35
C SER A 248 -34.39 13.26 -4.37
N SER A 249 -35.45 12.66 -3.84
CA SER A 249 -35.60 11.21 -3.71
C SER A 249 -36.64 10.67 -4.70
N THR A 250 -36.52 9.41 -5.14
CA THR A 250 -37.51 8.80 -6.06
C THR A 250 -38.94 8.78 -5.52
N GLU A 251 -39.11 8.88 -4.20
CA GLU A 251 -40.39 8.82 -3.51
C GLU A 251 -41.09 10.19 -3.54
N LYS A 252 -40.30 11.28 -3.57
CA LYS A 252 -40.79 12.68 -3.62
C LYS A 252 -40.65 13.32 -5.00
N ASP A 253 -39.91 12.72 -5.93
CA ASP A 253 -39.72 13.22 -7.29
C ASP A 253 -40.63 12.48 -8.29
N VAL A 254 -41.49 13.18 -9.05
CA VAL A 254 -42.38 12.54 -10.05
C VAL A 254 -41.74 12.44 -11.44
N THR A 255 -40.52 12.95 -11.63
CA THR A 255 -39.88 13.01 -12.94
C THR A 255 -39.36 11.66 -13.38
N ASN A 256 -39.41 11.41 -14.70
CA ASN A 256 -38.72 10.29 -15.32
C ASN A 256 -37.88 10.83 -16.46
N TRP A 257 -36.58 10.55 -16.44
CA TRP A 257 -35.66 10.98 -17.46
C TRP A 257 -34.53 9.98 -17.65
N LEU A 258 -33.88 10.05 -18.81
CA LEU A 258 -32.72 9.25 -19.13
C LEU A 258 -31.69 10.04 -19.93
N ILE A 259 -30.45 9.58 -19.86
CA ILE A 259 -29.32 10.03 -20.67
C ILE A 259 -28.58 8.79 -21.20
N PRO A 260 -27.86 8.84 -22.34
CA PRO A 260 -26.90 7.82 -22.67
C PRO A 260 -25.71 7.82 -21.70
N GLU A 261 -24.87 6.80 -21.73
CA GLU A 261 -23.62 6.79 -20.97
C GLU A 261 -22.58 7.75 -21.55
N ASN A 262 -22.51 7.84 -22.88
CA ASN A 262 -21.65 8.75 -23.64
C ASN A 262 -22.47 9.46 -24.74
N GLY A 263 -22.40 10.79 -24.82
CA GLY A 263 -23.05 11.57 -25.87
C GLY A 263 -23.47 12.95 -25.42
N ASP A 264 -24.61 13.38 -25.93
CA ASP A 264 -25.12 14.75 -25.95
C ASP A 264 -26.65 14.81 -25.80
N ILE A 265 -27.31 13.67 -25.51
CA ILE A 265 -28.77 13.56 -25.48
C ILE A 265 -29.31 13.52 -24.05
N PHE A 266 -30.32 14.34 -23.76
CA PHE A 266 -31.15 14.25 -22.56
C PHE A 266 -32.60 13.97 -22.94
N CYS A 267 -33.22 12.96 -22.33
CA CYS A 267 -34.59 12.55 -22.62
C CYS A 267 -35.50 12.65 -21.38
N SER A 268 -36.61 13.37 -21.48
CA SER A 268 -37.73 13.29 -20.53
C SER A 268 -38.75 12.25 -20.98
N VAL A 269 -39.31 11.47 -20.07
CA VAL A 269 -40.26 10.37 -20.36
C VAL A 269 -41.52 10.53 -19.51
N ASP A 270 -42.71 10.40 -20.10
CA ASP A 270 -43.98 10.55 -19.37
C ASP A 270 -44.26 9.34 -18.44
N LYS A 271 -43.84 8.15 -18.87
CA LYS A 271 -44.06 6.89 -18.15
C LYS A 271 -42.90 6.48 -17.25
N PRO A 272 -43.19 5.96 -16.05
CA PRO A 272 -42.19 5.37 -15.17
C PRO A 272 -41.52 4.13 -15.79
N TYR A 273 -40.34 3.80 -15.29
CA TYR A 273 -39.63 2.55 -15.60
C TYR A 273 -40.26 1.37 -14.82
N ALA A 274 -41.50 1.04 -15.20
CA ALA A 274 -42.32 -0.03 -14.65
C ALA A 274 -42.64 -1.06 -15.73
N ILE A 275 -43.01 -2.30 -15.38
CA ILE A 275 -43.41 -3.32 -16.38
C ILE A 275 -44.82 -3.03 -16.94
N SER A 276 -45.67 -2.34 -16.16
CA SER A 276 -47.04 -2.00 -16.55
C SER A 276 -47.10 -1.18 -17.85
N GLN A 277 -46.17 -0.21 -18.01
CA GLN A 277 -46.09 0.64 -19.19
C GLN A 277 -45.93 -0.12 -20.50
N LYS A 278 -45.49 -1.39 -20.48
CA LYS A 278 -45.49 -2.27 -21.66
C LYS A 278 -46.86 -2.30 -22.35
N TYR A 279 -47.95 -2.20 -21.59
CA TYR A 279 -49.35 -2.26 -22.03
C TYR A 279 -50.06 -0.89 -22.01
N GLU A 280 -49.32 0.18 -21.73
CA GLU A 280 -49.80 1.57 -21.71
C GLU A 280 -49.15 2.35 -22.86
N PRO A 281 -49.77 3.42 -23.38
CA PRO A 281 -49.07 4.34 -24.28
C PRO A 281 -48.00 5.15 -23.53
N ALA A 282 -46.98 5.64 -24.24
CA ALA A 282 -45.87 6.41 -23.67
C ALA A 282 -45.21 7.33 -24.72
N VAL A 283 -44.63 8.43 -24.26
CA VAL A 283 -43.80 9.37 -25.04
C VAL A 283 -42.49 9.70 -24.31
N ALA A 284 -41.42 9.90 -25.08
CA ALA A 284 -40.17 10.44 -24.62
C ALA A 284 -39.67 11.55 -25.56
N VAL A 285 -39.26 12.68 -24.99
CA VAL A 285 -38.74 13.85 -25.71
C VAL A 285 -37.25 13.98 -25.41
N CYS A 286 -36.43 13.75 -26.43
CA CYS A 286 -34.97 13.65 -26.35
C CYS A 286 -34.30 14.84 -27.04
N ILE A 287 -33.77 15.77 -26.25
CA ILE A 287 -33.04 16.97 -26.70
C ILE A 287 -31.57 16.63 -26.88
N GLN A 288 -30.99 16.98 -28.03
CA GLN A 288 -29.57 16.78 -28.32
C GLN A 288 -28.78 18.07 -28.06
N LEU A 289 -28.32 18.27 -26.81
CA LEU A 289 -27.47 19.40 -26.41
C LEU A 289 -26.48 18.99 -25.30
N ALA A 290 -25.18 19.08 -25.61
CA ALA A 290 -24.08 18.61 -24.76
C ALA A 290 -24.08 19.21 -23.34
N ASN A 291 -24.41 20.50 -23.19
CA ASN A 291 -24.44 21.19 -21.89
C ASN A 291 -25.50 20.58 -20.95
N ILE A 292 -26.69 20.30 -21.48
CA ILE A 292 -27.78 19.65 -20.73
C ILE A 292 -27.37 18.22 -20.36
N PHE A 293 -26.82 17.48 -21.32
CA PHE A 293 -26.30 16.14 -21.06
C PHE A 293 -25.26 16.12 -19.93
N ALA A 294 -24.27 17.02 -19.95
CA ALA A 294 -23.21 17.06 -18.95
C ALA A 294 -23.75 17.29 -17.53
N LEU A 295 -24.69 18.22 -17.36
CA LEU A 295 -25.33 18.50 -16.07
C LEU A 295 -26.15 17.29 -15.57
N PHE A 296 -26.98 16.68 -16.42
CA PHE A 296 -27.73 15.48 -16.04
C PHE A 296 -26.85 14.25 -15.84
N ASN A 297 -25.68 14.16 -16.49
CA ASN A 297 -24.69 13.11 -16.25
C ASN A 297 -24.01 13.24 -14.89
N THR A 298 -23.75 14.48 -14.43
CA THR A 298 -23.30 14.78 -13.07
C THR A 298 -24.35 14.40 -12.04
N ILE A 299 -25.62 14.75 -12.26
CA ILE A 299 -26.76 14.33 -11.41
C ILE A 299 -26.87 12.79 -11.37
N ALA A 300 -26.64 12.12 -12.52
CA ALA A 300 -26.69 10.67 -12.68
C ALA A 300 -25.41 9.92 -12.24
N ALA A 301 -24.47 10.56 -11.54
CA ALA A 301 -23.21 9.95 -11.13
C ALA A 301 -23.38 8.74 -10.18
N LYS A 302 -24.49 8.69 -9.43
CA LYS A 302 -24.86 7.55 -8.55
C LYS A 302 -25.95 6.72 -9.22
N LEU A 303 -25.83 5.39 -9.23
CA LEU A 303 -26.72 4.48 -9.97
C LEU A 303 -27.40 3.44 -9.03
N ARG A 304 -28.73 3.26 -9.06
CA ARG A 304 -29.57 2.46 -8.12
C ARG A 304 -29.20 0.98 -7.98
N HIS A 305 -28.30 0.48 -8.81
CA HIS A 305 -27.56 -0.73 -8.48
C HIS A 305 -26.69 -0.58 -7.21
N GLN A 306 -26.57 0.63 -6.64
CA GLN A 306 -25.77 1.01 -5.47
C GLN A 306 -26.53 1.19 -4.14
N ASN A 307 -27.88 1.24 -4.10
CA ASN A 307 -28.57 1.80 -2.91
C ASN A 307 -29.67 0.95 -2.24
N ALA A 308 -30.08 -0.21 -2.78
CA ALA A 308 -31.12 -1.04 -2.14
C ALA A 308 -31.11 -2.53 -2.52
N LYS A 309 -30.52 -2.85 -3.66
CA LYS A 309 -30.29 -4.23 -4.11
C LYS A 309 -28.90 -4.73 -3.78
N GLU A 310 -28.05 -3.85 -3.24
CA GLU A 310 -26.64 -4.08 -2.89
C GLU A 310 -26.42 -5.05 -1.73
N LEU A 311 -27.24 -6.08 -1.56
CA LEU A 311 -27.01 -7.19 -0.62
C LEU A 311 -27.43 -8.55 -1.15
N LEU A 312 -28.35 -8.56 -2.11
CA LEU A 312 -28.75 -9.74 -2.87
C LEU A 312 -28.38 -9.63 -4.36
N GLU A 313 -27.91 -8.46 -4.81
CA GLU A 313 -27.22 -8.23 -6.09
C GLU A 313 -25.91 -7.41 -5.92
N MET A 314 -25.42 -7.16 -4.69
CA MET A 314 -23.98 -6.91 -4.49
C MET A 314 -23.27 -8.23 -4.72
N GLN A 315 -22.93 -8.54 -5.97
CA GLN A 315 -22.14 -9.72 -6.23
C GLN A 315 -20.84 -9.73 -5.39
N MET A 316 -20.25 -8.54 -5.22
CA MET A 316 -19.11 -8.31 -4.34
C MET A 316 -18.91 -6.82 -4.03
N ALA A 317 -18.52 -6.52 -2.79
CA ALA A 317 -17.97 -5.20 -2.43
C ALA A 317 -16.80 -5.31 -1.46
N ILE A 318 -15.87 -4.37 -1.59
CA ILE A 318 -14.75 -4.15 -0.67
C ILE A 318 -14.94 -2.79 -0.01
N LEU A 319 -14.86 -2.72 1.31
CA LEU A 319 -14.79 -1.49 2.08
C LEU A 319 -13.40 -1.39 2.69
N TYR A 320 -12.64 -0.36 2.29
CA TYR A 320 -11.37 0.02 2.88
C TYR A 320 -11.60 1.26 3.74
N LYS A 321 -11.37 1.17 5.04
CA LYS A 321 -11.50 2.30 5.97
C LYS A 321 -10.10 2.76 6.38
N PRO A 322 -9.61 3.96 5.97
CA PRO A 322 -8.27 4.42 6.31
C PRO A 322 -8.12 4.89 7.77
N PRO A 323 -6.92 4.85 8.38
CA PRO A 323 -6.73 5.19 9.78
C PRO A 323 -7.12 6.65 10.11
N GLY A 324 -7.85 6.86 11.20
CA GLY A 324 -8.34 8.18 11.62
C GLY A 324 -9.68 8.59 11.00
N GLU A 325 -10.11 7.93 9.93
CA GLU A 325 -11.34 8.28 9.21
C GLU A 325 -12.59 7.63 9.83
N LYS A 326 -13.68 8.41 9.94
CA LYS A 326 -15.01 7.89 10.28
C LYS A 326 -15.75 7.28 9.09
N ARG A 327 -15.41 7.67 7.85
CA ARG A 327 -15.95 7.12 6.61
C ARG A 327 -14.94 6.14 5.99
N GLY A 328 -15.43 5.10 5.33
CA GLY A 328 -14.59 4.26 4.49
C GLY A 328 -14.77 4.54 3.00
N LYS A 329 -13.86 4.01 2.20
CA LYS A 329 -13.90 3.97 0.74
C LYS A 329 -14.42 2.60 0.29
N ILE A 330 -15.50 2.58 -0.47
CA ILE A 330 -16.13 1.39 -1.04
C ILE A 330 -15.67 1.20 -2.48
N LEU A 331 -15.39 -0.04 -2.86
CA LEU A 331 -15.19 -0.48 -4.23
C LEU A 331 -16.17 -1.63 -4.50
N VAL A 332 -17.16 -1.39 -5.36
CA VAL A 332 -18.14 -2.39 -5.79
C VAL A 332 -17.81 -2.81 -7.21
N ALA A 333 -17.73 -4.11 -7.51
CA ALA A 333 -17.66 -4.58 -8.89
C ALA A 333 -19.08 -4.60 -9.49
N PRO A 334 -19.32 -4.04 -10.70
CA PRO A 334 -18.36 -3.57 -11.70
C PRO A 334 -18.11 -2.05 -11.70
N GLY A 335 -18.50 -1.31 -10.67
CA GLY A 335 -18.60 0.17 -10.60
C GLY A 335 -17.33 1.00 -10.73
N GLY A 336 -16.22 0.44 -11.20
CA GLY A 336 -15.07 1.17 -11.74
C GLY A 336 -14.13 1.82 -10.72
N ALA A 337 -14.63 2.62 -9.76
CA ALA A 337 -13.84 3.52 -8.93
C ALA A 337 -14.07 3.33 -7.43
N TRP A 338 -13.17 3.88 -6.61
CA TRP A 338 -13.44 4.09 -5.19
C TRP A 338 -14.55 5.14 -5.03
N ALA A 339 -15.51 4.85 -4.17
CA ALA A 339 -16.54 5.79 -3.74
C ALA A 339 -16.45 5.97 -2.22
N SER A 340 -16.65 7.18 -1.71
CA SER A 340 -16.75 7.35 -0.25
C SER A 340 -18.09 6.79 0.24
N ASN A 341 -18.09 6.08 1.38
CA ASN A 341 -19.33 5.69 2.06
C ASN A 341 -20.15 6.97 2.32
N PRO A 342 -21.44 7.02 1.98
CA PRO A 342 -22.20 8.27 1.98
C PRO A 342 -22.42 8.84 3.39
N VAL A 343 -22.25 8.00 4.42
CA VAL A 343 -22.34 8.33 5.84
C VAL A 343 -21.13 7.78 6.60
N ASP A 344 -20.97 8.19 7.85
CA ASP A 344 -19.97 7.66 8.78
C ASP A 344 -20.30 6.22 9.17
N LEU A 345 -19.29 5.38 9.48
CA LEU A 345 -19.51 3.95 9.79
C LEU A 345 -20.31 3.70 11.08
N GLU A 346 -20.55 4.73 11.89
CA GLU A 346 -21.47 4.65 13.04
C GLU A 346 -22.96 4.72 12.63
N ASN A 347 -23.28 5.29 11.47
CA ASN A 347 -24.66 5.45 11.00
C ASN A 347 -25.08 4.28 10.09
N PRO A 348 -26.10 3.48 10.45
CA PRO A 348 -26.56 2.37 9.60
C PRO A 348 -27.32 2.84 8.35
N ALA A 349 -27.90 4.05 8.35
CA ALA A 349 -28.74 4.53 7.25
C ALA A 349 -27.90 4.93 6.04
N GLY A 350 -28.08 4.24 4.91
CA GLY A 350 -27.31 4.47 3.67
C GLY A 350 -25.92 3.82 3.65
N HIS A 351 -25.54 3.09 4.70
CA HIS A 351 -24.27 2.38 4.80
C HIS A 351 -24.42 0.93 4.31
N SER A 352 -23.80 0.60 3.17
CA SER A 352 -23.99 -0.71 2.51
C SER A 352 -23.61 -1.91 3.39
N PHE A 353 -22.44 -1.89 4.03
CA PHE A 353 -22.01 -2.94 4.97
C PHE A 353 -22.83 -2.97 6.28
N ALA A 354 -23.46 -1.87 6.71
CA ALA A 354 -24.37 -1.90 7.85
C ALA A 354 -25.71 -2.56 7.48
N LYS A 355 -26.25 -2.20 6.31
CA LYS A 355 -27.39 -2.89 5.71
C LYS A 355 -27.06 -4.39 5.51
N ALA A 356 -25.83 -4.76 5.12
CA ALA A 356 -25.41 -6.17 4.98
C ALA A 356 -25.52 -7.00 6.25
N LEU A 357 -25.41 -6.31 7.38
CA LEU A 357 -25.46 -6.88 8.71
C LEU A 357 -26.78 -6.53 9.39
N GLU A 358 -27.80 -6.04 8.67
CA GLU A 358 -29.09 -5.71 9.28
C GLU A 358 -29.76 -6.95 9.87
N HIS A 359 -29.67 -8.10 9.19
CA HIS A 359 -30.18 -9.38 9.68
C HIS A 359 -29.25 -10.05 10.71
N VAL A 360 -28.03 -9.52 10.89
CA VAL A 360 -27.08 -9.90 11.94
C VAL A 360 -27.31 -9.06 13.20
N ALA A 361 -27.69 -7.79 13.03
CA ALA A 361 -27.99 -6.84 14.10
C ALA A 361 -29.43 -6.98 14.64
N GLY A 362 -30.40 -7.32 13.78
CA GLY A 362 -31.80 -7.54 14.12
C GLY A 362 -32.19 -9.02 14.20
N THR A 363 -33.43 -9.26 14.64
CA THR A 363 -34.04 -10.60 14.67
C THR A 363 -34.92 -10.80 13.45
N HIS A 364 -34.63 -11.82 12.65
CA HIS A 364 -35.44 -12.25 11.52
C HIS A 364 -35.67 -13.77 11.59
N ALA A 365 -36.89 -14.22 11.28
CA ALA A 365 -37.24 -15.64 11.33
C ALA A 365 -36.42 -16.47 10.33
N ASN A 366 -36.25 -15.93 9.12
CA ASN A 366 -35.77 -16.66 7.94
C ASN A 366 -34.27 -16.53 7.65
N ILE A 367 -33.58 -15.57 8.28
CA ILE A 367 -32.15 -15.34 8.06
C ILE A 367 -31.35 -15.87 9.24
N LYS A 368 -30.42 -16.79 8.97
CA LYS A 368 -29.54 -17.44 9.94
C LYS A 368 -28.09 -17.17 9.60
N PHE A 369 -27.19 -17.26 10.58
CA PHE A 369 -25.78 -17.02 10.39
C PHE A 369 -24.90 -17.65 11.47
N PHE A 370 -23.61 -17.78 11.15
CA PHE A 370 -22.57 -17.91 12.16
C PHE A 370 -21.54 -16.78 12.02
N ALA A 371 -21.08 -16.26 13.16
CA ALA A 371 -20.10 -15.19 13.24
C ALA A 371 -18.83 -15.70 13.94
N TYR A 372 -17.67 -15.36 13.36
CA TYR A 372 -16.36 -15.74 13.87
C TYR A 372 -15.45 -14.53 13.99
N ASN A 373 -14.72 -14.43 15.12
CA ASN A 373 -13.80 -13.32 15.37
C ASN A 373 -12.84 -13.69 16.51
N ASN A 374 -11.52 -13.59 16.29
CA ASN A 374 -10.54 -13.88 17.34
C ASN A 374 -10.51 -12.86 18.51
N ALA A 375 -11.19 -11.73 18.34
CA ALA A 375 -11.49 -10.73 19.38
C ALA A 375 -12.99 -10.42 19.33
N ALA A 376 -13.82 -11.41 19.66
CA ALA A 376 -15.28 -11.30 19.62
C ALA A 376 -15.83 -10.23 20.58
N PRO A 377 -16.89 -9.48 20.20
CA PRO A 377 -17.49 -8.48 21.07
C PRO A 377 -18.00 -9.08 22.37
N GLY A 378 -17.72 -8.43 23.50
CA GLY A 378 -18.14 -8.87 24.84
C GLY A 378 -17.35 -10.06 25.41
N VAL A 379 -16.50 -10.74 24.62
CA VAL A 379 -15.78 -11.95 25.06
C VAL A 379 -14.31 -11.63 25.40
N VAL A 380 -13.98 -11.62 26.69
CA VAL A 380 -12.62 -11.34 27.17
C VAL A 380 -11.79 -12.64 27.27
N GLY A 381 -10.54 -12.61 26.82
CA GLY A 381 -9.58 -13.69 27.07
C GLY A 381 -9.61 -14.89 26.12
N VAL A 382 -10.22 -14.75 24.93
CA VAL A 382 -10.23 -15.78 23.86
C VAL A 382 -8.80 -16.25 23.54
N LYS A 383 -8.56 -17.57 23.57
CA LYS A 383 -7.26 -18.19 23.29
C LYS A 383 -7.28 -18.95 21.97
N THR A 384 -7.28 -18.24 20.85
CA THR A 384 -7.09 -18.83 19.51
C THR A 384 -5.79 -18.38 18.87
N LYS A 385 -5.26 -19.19 17.95
CA LYS A 385 -4.15 -18.82 17.06
C LYS A 385 -4.64 -18.30 15.70
N SER A 386 -5.94 -18.37 15.40
CA SER A 386 -6.50 -17.84 14.16
C SER A 386 -6.64 -16.31 14.22
N ASN A 387 -6.50 -15.63 13.08
CA ASN A 387 -6.79 -14.18 12.98
C ASN A 387 -8.11 -13.88 12.24
N SER A 388 -8.64 -14.88 11.53
CA SER A 388 -9.89 -14.86 10.77
C SER A 388 -11.03 -14.18 11.51
N LYS A 389 -11.72 -13.28 10.82
CA LYS A 389 -12.99 -12.68 11.27
C LYS A 389 -13.96 -12.59 10.10
N GLY A 390 -15.24 -12.75 10.39
CA GLY A 390 -16.29 -12.75 9.38
C GLY A 390 -17.62 -13.25 9.88
N VAL A 391 -18.59 -13.22 8.98
CA VAL A 391 -19.94 -13.77 9.17
C VAL A 391 -20.33 -14.49 7.89
N LEU A 392 -20.94 -15.67 8.02
CA LEU A 392 -21.63 -16.33 6.92
C LEU A 392 -23.12 -16.33 7.23
N ILE A 393 -23.91 -15.77 6.32
CA ILE A 393 -25.36 -15.53 6.42
C ILE A 393 -26.04 -16.39 5.35
N LEU A 394 -27.19 -16.99 5.65
CA LEU A 394 -28.03 -17.73 4.71
C LEU A 394 -29.52 -17.50 4.98
N ASP A 395 -30.33 -17.53 3.93
CA ASP A 395 -31.80 -17.62 4.04
C ASP A 395 -32.22 -19.09 4.11
N ILE A 396 -33.11 -19.45 5.04
CA ILE A 396 -33.58 -20.84 5.21
C ILE A 396 -34.94 -21.12 4.55
N THR A 397 -35.44 -20.23 3.69
CA THR A 397 -36.74 -20.39 3.00
C THR A 397 -36.67 -21.05 1.62
N GLY A 398 -35.54 -21.66 1.27
CA GLY A 398 -35.37 -22.42 0.02
C GLY A 398 -35.04 -21.55 -1.21
N THR A 399 -34.86 -20.24 -1.04
CA THR A 399 -34.21 -19.39 -2.04
C THR A 399 -32.69 -19.51 -1.87
N ASP A 400 -32.03 -20.32 -2.73
CA ASP A 400 -30.56 -20.53 -2.77
C ASP A 400 -29.80 -19.20 -2.65
N SER A 401 -29.49 -18.75 -1.44
CA SER A 401 -29.00 -17.40 -1.21
C SER A 401 -28.28 -17.24 0.13
N ALA A 402 -26.99 -16.92 0.03
CA ALA A 402 -26.12 -16.71 1.17
C ALA A 402 -25.17 -15.53 0.92
N ALA A 403 -24.59 -15.01 2.00
CA ALA A 403 -23.57 -13.98 1.95
C ALA A 403 -22.41 -14.33 2.88
N TRP A 404 -21.18 -14.13 2.40
CA TRP A 404 -19.98 -14.30 3.20
C TRP A 404 -19.22 -12.98 3.33
N ILE A 405 -19.13 -12.50 4.57
CA ILE A 405 -18.44 -11.28 4.94
C ILE A 405 -17.13 -11.65 5.63
N VAL A 406 -16.01 -11.09 5.18
CA VAL A 406 -14.67 -11.26 5.78
C VAL A 406 -14.14 -9.88 6.19
N HIS A 407 -13.64 -9.74 7.41
CA HIS A 407 -13.15 -8.44 7.89
C HIS A 407 -11.94 -8.54 8.81
N THR A 408 -11.39 -7.37 9.13
CA THR A 408 -10.23 -7.19 10.01
C THR A 408 -10.57 -6.56 11.36
N VAL A 409 -11.77 -5.99 11.50
CA VAL A 409 -12.26 -5.24 12.67
C VAL A 409 -12.43 -6.15 13.91
N PRO A 410 -11.70 -5.94 15.03
CA PRO A 410 -11.98 -6.60 16.31
C PRO A 410 -13.28 -6.07 16.94
N GLY A 411 -13.94 -6.85 17.78
CA GLY A 411 -15.18 -6.44 18.47
C GLY A 411 -16.40 -6.28 17.55
N TYR A 412 -16.39 -6.90 16.37
CA TYR A 412 -17.39 -6.71 15.31
C TYR A 412 -17.73 -8.03 14.58
N PRO A 413 -18.93 -8.13 13.99
CA PRO A 413 -20.13 -7.39 14.35
C PRO A 413 -20.70 -7.91 15.68
N LYS A 414 -21.58 -7.14 16.33
CA LYS A 414 -22.34 -7.62 17.50
C LYS A 414 -23.57 -8.41 17.00
N PRO A 415 -23.69 -9.72 17.30
CA PRO A 415 -24.87 -10.49 16.92
C PRO A 415 -26.11 -10.04 17.70
N LYS A 416 -27.26 -9.95 17.02
CA LYS A 416 -28.60 -9.63 17.55
C LYS A 416 -28.64 -8.38 18.45
N ALA A 417 -27.82 -7.38 18.12
CA ALA A 417 -27.79 -6.07 18.77
C ALA A 417 -27.68 -4.96 17.72
N THR A 418 -28.20 -3.77 18.04
CA THR A 418 -28.17 -2.57 17.18
C THR A 418 -26.81 -2.38 16.52
N TYR A 419 -26.83 -2.15 15.21
CA TYR A 419 -25.61 -1.97 14.41
C TYR A 419 -24.68 -0.93 15.04
N THR A 420 -23.41 -1.27 15.23
CA THR A 420 -22.42 -0.36 15.82
C THR A 420 -21.03 -0.71 15.30
N PHE A 421 -20.29 0.29 14.84
CA PHE A 421 -18.86 0.16 14.54
C PHE A 421 -18.01 0.43 15.81
N PRO A 422 -16.99 -0.38 16.15
CA PRO A 422 -16.25 -0.21 17.41
C PRO A 422 -15.41 1.07 17.43
N ALA A 423 -15.62 1.94 18.42
CA ALA A 423 -15.00 3.26 18.45
C ALA A 423 -13.46 3.26 18.55
N SER A 424 -12.86 2.25 19.20
CA SER A 424 -11.40 2.07 19.26
C SER A 424 -10.77 1.91 17.86
N GLU A 425 -11.54 1.38 16.91
CA GLU A 425 -11.11 1.09 15.55
C GLU A 425 -11.27 2.30 14.61
N TYR A 426 -11.66 3.48 15.13
CA TYR A 426 -11.52 4.72 14.37
C TYR A 426 -10.06 5.10 14.12
N ALA A 427 -9.15 4.80 15.05
CA ALA A 427 -7.71 5.07 14.92
C ALA A 427 -6.97 4.13 13.94
N ASN A 428 -7.57 2.99 13.58
CA ASN A 428 -6.93 1.93 12.78
C ASN A 428 -7.49 1.87 11.35
N GLY A 429 -6.66 1.42 10.40
CA GLY A 429 -7.06 1.11 9.03
C GLY A 429 -7.59 -0.32 8.91
N HIS A 430 -8.71 -0.51 8.21
CA HIS A 430 -9.41 -1.79 8.10
C HIS A 430 -9.85 -2.12 6.68
N LEU A 431 -9.82 -3.42 6.36
CA LEU A 431 -10.43 -4.00 5.18
C LEU A 431 -11.63 -4.86 5.59
N LEU A 432 -12.73 -4.73 4.84
CA LEU A 432 -13.90 -5.59 4.85
C LEU A 432 -14.23 -6.02 3.41
N LEU A 433 -14.70 -7.24 3.24
CA LEU A 433 -15.13 -7.84 1.99
C LEU A 433 -16.52 -8.45 2.21
N CYS A 434 -17.44 -8.25 1.26
CA CYS A 434 -18.73 -8.93 1.20
C CYS A 434 -18.85 -9.66 -0.14
N LEU A 435 -19.28 -10.92 -0.11
CA LEU A 435 -19.53 -11.79 -1.26
C LEU A 435 -20.95 -12.34 -1.18
N THR A 436 -21.80 -12.09 -2.17
CA THR A 436 -23.07 -12.84 -2.32
C THR A 436 -22.75 -14.16 -3.03
N ILE A 437 -23.29 -15.27 -2.52
CA ILE A 437 -22.94 -16.64 -2.89
C ILE A 437 -24.20 -17.51 -2.87
N ALA A 438 -24.20 -18.57 -3.68
CA ALA A 438 -25.19 -19.64 -3.54
C ALA A 438 -24.92 -20.44 -2.26
N GLU A 439 -25.94 -21.04 -1.65
CA GLU A 439 -25.81 -21.90 -0.48
C GLU A 439 -24.96 -23.15 -0.76
N SER A 440 -24.94 -23.59 -2.02
CA SER A 440 -24.02 -24.63 -2.51
C SER A 440 -22.54 -24.30 -2.25
N GLN A 441 -22.19 -23.02 -2.09
CA GLN A 441 -20.81 -22.57 -1.82
C GLN A 441 -20.46 -22.59 -0.32
N ILE A 442 -21.42 -22.86 0.57
CA ILE A 442 -21.20 -22.85 2.03
C ILE A 442 -20.24 -23.98 2.44
N GLU A 443 -20.40 -25.19 1.89
CA GLU A 443 -19.55 -26.34 2.22
C GLU A 443 -18.06 -26.13 1.84
N PRO A 444 -17.68 -25.67 0.63
CA PRO A 444 -16.28 -25.34 0.34
C PRO A 444 -15.75 -24.17 1.18
N ILE A 445 -16.56 -23.17 1.53
CA ILE A 445 -16.15 -22.12 2.50
C ILE A 445 -15.90 -22.73 3.88
N ALA A 446 -16.78 -23.61 4.36
CA ALA A 446 -16.64 -24.27 5.64
C ALA A 446 -15.39 -25.17 5.69
N ALA A 447 -15.08 -25.89 4.61
CA ALA A 447 -13.85 -26.68 4.50
C ALA A 447 -12.59 -25.80 4.59
N ALA A 448 -12.60 -24.60 3.98
CA ALA A 448 -11.53 -23.62 4.11
C ALA A 448 -11.42 -23.05 5.54
N LEU A 449 -12.55 -22.67 6.15
CA LEU A 449 -12.58 -22.15 7.52
C LEU A 449 -12.17 -23.20 8.55
N LEU A 450 -12.56 -24.47 8.41
CA LEU A 450 -12.14 -25.58 9.27
C LEU A 450 -10.60 -25.71 9.33
N MET A 451 -9.94 -25.55 8.17
CA MET A 451 -8.49 -25.49 8.07
C MET A 451 -7.87 -24.26 8.76
N ALA A 452 -8.56 -23.12 8.75
CA ALA A 452 -8.15 -21.88 9.40
C ALA A 452 -8.52 -21.81 10.91
N SER A 453 -9.33 -22.75 11.40
CA SER A 453 -9.76 -22.93 12.79
C SER A 453 -10.12 -21.61 13.51
N PRO A 454 -11.07 -20.82 12.98
CA PRO A 454 -11.50 -19.56 13.57
C PRO A 454 -12.26 -19.76 14.89
N PHE A 455 -12.33 -18.72 15.73
CA PHE A 455 -13.20 -18.74 16.91
C PHE A 455 -14.61 -18.28 16.51
N ILE A 456 -15.54 -19.23 16.41
CA ILE A 456 -16.98 -18.94 16.27
C ILE A 456 -17.51 -18.48 17.62
N HIS A 457 -18.15 -17.32 17.65
CA HIS A 457 -18.70 -16.71 18.86
C HIS A 457 -20.23 -16.57 18.83
N TYR A 458 -20.84 -16.89 17.69
CA TYR A 458 -22.29 -16.96 17.53
C TYR A 458 -22.65 -17.91 16.38
N ASN A 459 -23.72 -18.68 16.54
CA ASN A 459 -24.31 -19.54 15.52
C ASN A 459 -25.81 -19.72 15.80
N ASP A 460 -26.67 -19.38 14.84
CA ASP A 460 -28.10 -19.76 14.85
C ASP A 460 -28.51 -20.60 13.61
N VAL A 461 -27.53 -21.14 12.88
CA VAL A 461 -27.74 -22.04 11.73
C VAL A 461 -28.40 -23.36 12.20
N PRO A 462 -29.56 -23.75 11.63
CA PRO A 462 -30.36 -24.86 12.14
C PRO A 462 -29.77 -26.24 11.78
N GLY A 463 -30.11 -27.25 12.57
CA GLY A 463 -29.58 -28.61 12.40
C GLY A 463 -29.78 -29.22 11.02
N ALA A 464 -30.85 -28.88 10.29
CA ALA A 464 -31.09 -29.32 8.91
C ALA A 464 -29.98 -28.84 7.94
N GLU A 465 -29.58 -27.58 8.06
CA GLU A 465 -28.54 -26.95 7.24
C GLU A 465 -27.12 -27.41 7.63
N VAL A 466 -26.93 -27.80 8.89
CA VAL A 466 -25.64 -28.27 9.42
C VAL A 466 -25.42 -29.75 9.14
N ASN A 467 -26.44 -30.60 9.30
CA ASN A 467 -26.30 -32.06 9.15
C ASN A 467 -26.09 -32.51 7.71
N THR A 468 -26.54 -31.73 6.72
CA THR A 468 -26.31 -31.97 5.28
C THR A 468 -24.92 -31.56 4.81
N ARG A 469 -24.16 -30.78 5.60
CA ARG A 469 -22.87 -30.16 5.22
C ARG A 469 -21.75 -30.60 6.17
N ALA A 470 -20.95 -31.59 5.75
CA ALA A 470 -20.01 -32.30 6.62
C ALA A 470 -18.88 -31.41 7.17
N ALA A 471 -18.34 -30.49 6.38
CA ALA A 471 -17.32 -29.54 6.83
C ALA A 471 -17.93 -28.43 7.70
N LEU A 472 -19.15 -27.97 7.39
CA LEU A 472 -19.88 -27.01 8.21
C LEU A 472 -20.17 -27.57 9.62
N LYS A 473 -20.63 -28.83 9.72
CA LYS A 473 -20.84 -29.52 11.00
C LYS A 473 -19.59 -29.54 11.87
N LYS A 474 -18.46 -29.95 11.29
CA LYS A 474 -17.15 -29.97 11.99
C LYS A 474 -16.71 -28.58 12.44
N LEU A 475 -16.91 -27.58 11.58
CA LEU A 475 -16.56 -26.19 11.86
C LEU A 475 -17.38 -25.61 13.02
N ILE A 476 -18.71 -25.78 13.02
CA ILE A 476 -19.61 -25.31 14.09
C ILE A 476 -19.32 -26.05 15.40
N ASN A 477 -19.03 -27.35 15.35
CA ASN A 477 -18.62 -28.15 16.51
C ASN A 477 -17.22 -27.78 17.07
N GLY A 478 -16.48 -26.85 16.44
CA GLY A 478 -15.14 -26.45 16.88
C GLY A 478 -14.05 -27.50 16.64
N GLU A 479 -14.28 -28.48 15.75
CA GLU A 479 -13.26 -29.45 15.38
C GLU A 479 -12.08 -28.78 14.65
N THR A 480 -10.93 -29.46 14.62
CA THR A 480 -9.74 -28.97 13.91
C THR A 480 -9.19 -30.01 12.95
N ALA A 481 -8.56 -29.55 11.87
CA ALA A 481 -7.96 -30.43 10.86
C ALA A 481 -6.73 -31.18 11.39
N ILE A 482 -6.96 -32.36 11.98
CA ILE A 482 -5.92 -33.20 12.58
C ILE A 482 -5.23 -34.17 11.59
N LYS A 483 -5.90 -34.55 10.50
CA LYS A 483 -5.34 -35.43 9.44
C LYS A 483 -4.86 -34.59 8.23
N PRO A 484 -3.83 -35.03 7.49
CA PRO A 484 -3.42 -34.38 6.24
C PRO A 484 -4.49 -34.59 5.13
N PRO A 485 -4.53 -33.74 4.09
CA PRO A 485 -3.61 -32.63 3.80
C PRO A 485 -3.85 -31.40 4.70
N PHE A 486 -2.77 -30.79 5.20
CA PHE A 486 -2.84 -29.63 6.10
C PHE A 486 -3.01 -28.27 5.39
N ILE A 487 -3.35 -28.29 4.11
CA ILE A 487 -3.54 -27.12 3.24
C ILE A 487 -4.70 -27.46 2.31
N THR A 488 -5.58 -26.49 2.06
CA THR A 488 -6.67 -26.62 1.08
C THR A 488 -6.70 -25.42 0.13
N LYS A 489 -7.17 -25.66 -1.09
CA LYS A 489 -7.56 -24.65 -2.06
C LYS A 489 -8.99 -24.99 -2.46
N GLN A 490 -9.91 -24.07 -2.20
CA GLN A 490 -11.31 -24.17 -2.60
C GLN A 490 -11.56 -23.15 -3.70
N ASN A 491 -12.34 -23.51 -4.72
CA ASN A 491 -12.82 -22.57 -5.73
C ASN A 491 -14.32 -22.40 -5.48
N ILE A 492 -14.76 -21.16 -5.34
CA ILE A 492 -16.18 -20.80 -5.24
C ILE A 492 -16.49 -19.74 -6.29
N ALA A 493 -17.78 -19.50 -6.55
CA ALA A 493 -18.23 -18.41 -7.39
C ALA A 493 -19.23 -17.52 -6.64
N THR A 494 -19.13 -16.20 -6.82
CA THR A 494 -20.17 -15.28 -6.35
C THR A 494 -21.46 -15.46 -7.15
N GLN A 495 -22.60 -15.43 -6.48
CA GLN A 495 -23.90 -15.47 -7.12
C GLN A 495 -24.24 -14.10 -7.72
N GLY A 496 -24.67 -14.09 -8.99
CA GLY A 496 -24.87 -12.87 -9.78
C GLY A 496 -24.36 -13.02 -11.22
N GLY A 497 -24.62 -12.03 -12.06
CA GLY A 497 -24.20 -12.04 -13.46
C GLY A 497 -23.30 -10.84 -13.80
N PRO A 498 -22.05 -11.04 -14.26
CA PRO A 498 -21.35 -12.32 -14.51
C PRO A 498 -20.68 -12.89 -13.25
N ALA A 499 -20.78 -14.20 -12.99
CA ALA A 499 -20.21 -14.86 -11.81
C ALA A 499 -18.70 -14.60 -11.64
N ILE A 500 -18.27 -14.03 -10.51
CA ILE A 500 -16.86 -13.75 -10.21
C ILE A 500 -16.21 -14.98 -9.54
N PRO A 501 -15.14 -15.57 -10.11
CA PRO A 501 -14.40 -16.65 -9.48
C PRO A 501 -13.64 -16.19 -8.23
N VAL A 502 -13.68 -16.99 -7.18
CA VAL A 502 -12.95 -16.75 -5.92
C VAL A 502 -12.22 -18.01 -5.49
N GLN A 503 -10.93 -17.90 -5.21
CA GLN A 503 -10.08 -18.98 -4.71
C GLN A 503 -9.79 -18.76 -3.23
N VAL A 504 -10.21 -19.69 -2.37
CA VAL A 504 -9.95 -19.64 -0.93
C VAL A 504 -8.78 -20.57 -0.60
N PHE A 505 -7.64 -20.01 -0.21
CA PHE A 505 -6.47 -20.75 0.23
C PHE A 505 -6.45 -20.78 1.75
N SER A 506 -6.41 -21.97 2.37
CA SER A 506 -6.32 -22.09 3.83
C SER A 506 -5.30 -23.13 4.28
N LYS A 507 -4.74 -22.94 5.47
CA LYS A 507 -3.77 -23.85 6.08
C LYS A 507 -4.00 -23.97 7.58
N SER A 508 -3.76 -25.15 8.14
CA SER A 508 -3.69 -25.32 9.59
C SER A 508 -2.29 -25.00 10.13
N GLU A 509 -2.17 -24.89 11.46
CA GLU A 509 -0.88 -24.76 12.15
C GLU A 509 0.08 -25.94 11.88
N ARG A 510 -0.46 -27.13 11.55
CA ARG A 510 0.32 -28.35 11.28
C ARG A 510 1.09 -28.26 9.95
N SER A 511 0.67 -27.39 9.03
CA SER A 511 1.28 -27.22 7.70
C SER A 511 2.73 -26.71 7.71
N LYS A 512 3.12 -25.92 8.73
CA LYS A 512 4.44 -25.25 8.85
C LYS A 512 4.83 -24.35 7.66
N TYR A 513 3.94 -24.10 6.71
CA TYR A 513 4.15 -23.22 5.55
C TYR A 513 3.67 -21.81 5.84
N GLU A 514 4.27 -20.81 5.18
CA GLU A 514 3.73 -19.45 5.14
C GLU A 514 2.81 -19.29 3.93
N ILE A 515 1.70 -18.57 4.09
CA ILE A 515 0.60 -18.58 3.11
C ILE A 515 0.95 -17.85 1.81
N TYR A 516 1.83 -16.86 1.84
CA TYR A 516 2.08 -15.97 0.70
C TYR A 516 2.88 -16.63 -0.42
N HIS A 517 4.06 -17.18 -0.14
CA HIS A 517 4.93 -17.79 -1.16
C HIS A 517 4.75 -19.31 -1.26
N LYS A 518 4.74 -20.04 -0.15
CA LYS A 518 4.61 -21.51 -0.18
C LYS A 518 3.23 -22.01 -0.58
N ILE A 519 2.19 -21.17 -0.51
CA ILE A 519 0.83 -21.51 -0.95
C ILE A 519 0.43 -20.62 -2.14
N ILE A 520 0.10 -19.33 -1.92
CA ILE A 520 -0.53 -18.47 -2.92
C ILE A 520 0.34 -18.27 -4.18
N SER A 521 1.55 -17.69 -4.08
CA SER A 521 2.41 -17.45 -5.27
C SER A 521 2.83 -18.75 -5.98
N LYS A 522 2.98 -19.86 -5.26
CA LYS A 522 3.20 -21.18 -5.85
C LYS A 522 2.02 -21.64 -6.70
N GLN A 523 0.79 -21.49 -6.20
CA GLN A 523 -0.45 -21.90 -6.85
C GLN A 523 -0.84 -20.97 -8.02
N LEU A 524 -0.80 -19.65 -7.80
CA LEU A 524 -1.13 -18.65 -8.84
C LEU A 524 -0.08 -18.55 -9.95
N LYS A 525 1.12 -19.10 -9.74
CA LYS A 525 2.25 -19.08 -10.67
C LYS A 525 2.73 -17.67 -11.11
N LYS A 526 2.42 -16.60 -10.35
CA LYS A 526 2.81 -15.21 -10.64
C LYS A 526 3.70 -14.57 -9.55
N THR A 527 4.42 -13.51 -9.91
CA THR A 527 4.97 -12.54 -8.94
C THR A 527 3.82 -11.89 -8.17
N ILE A 528 3.98 -11.59 -6.87
CA ILE A 528 2.96 -10.91 -6.07
C ILE A 528 3.49 -9.66 -5.34
N LYS A 529 2.71 -8.58 -5.33
CA LYS A 529 2.90 -7.38 -4.50
C LYS A 529 2.09 -7.53 -3.20
N VAL A 530 2.69 -7.24 -2.04
CA VAL A 530 2.07 -7.49 -0.71
C VAL A 530 2.04 -6.24 0.17
N TRP A 531 0.84 -5.84 0.60
CA TRP A 531 0.61 -4.89 1.70
C TRP A 531 0.23 -5.65 2.97
N SER A 532 0.98 -5.45 4.05
CA SER A 532 0.79 -6.17 5.31
C SER A 532 1.78 -5.67 6.36
N ARG A 533 1.40 -5.66 7.65
CA ARG A 533 2.35 -5.52 8.77
C ARG A 533 3.42 -6.61 8.70
N ARG A 534 4.69 -6.26 8.87
CA ARG A 534 5.84 -7.17 8.62
C ARG A 534 6.71 -7.34 9.86
N ASP A 535 7.21 -8.55 10.10
CA ASP A 535 8.12 -8.84 11.23
C ASP A 535 9.59 -8.46 10.97
N LYS A 536 9.88 -7.78 9.84
CA LYS A 536 11.21 -7.44 9.32
C LYS A 536 12.14 -8.67 9.06
N LYS A 537 11.61 -9.91 9.13
CA LYS A 537 12.36 -11.16 8.86
C LYS A 537 12.01 -11.76 7.50
N LEU A 538 10.74 -11.81 7.13
CA LEU A 538 10.37 -12.04 5.74
C LEU A 538 10.72 -10.79 4.91
N LYS A 539 11.34 -10.99 3.74
CA LYS A 539 11.78 -9.95 2.82
C LYS A 539 11.17 -10.18 1.44
N ALA A 540 11.11 -9.12 0.63
CA ALA A 540 10.96 -9.25 -0.82
C ALA A 540 11.92 -10.32 -1.38
N ASN A 541 11.43 -11.18 -2.27
CA ASN A 541 12.10 -12.42 -2.64
C ASN A 541 12.18 -12.58 -4.16
N CYS A 542 13.36 -12.37 -4.72
CA CYS A 542 13.66 -12.57 -6.15
C CYS A 542 14.33 -13.93 -6.45
N LYS A 543 14.35 -14.88 -5.49
CA LYS A 543 15.10 -16.14 -5.63
C LYS A 543 14.30 -17.30 -6.24
N ILE A 544 13.12 -17.03 -6.78
CA ILE A 544 12.26 -18.02 -7.42
C ILE A 544 12.43 -17.83 -8.93
N ARG A 545 12.86 -18.86 -9.67
CA ARG A 545 12.94 -18.78 -11.15
C ARG A 545 11.55 -18.38 -11.70
N GLY A 546 11.49 -17.23 -12.37
CA GLY A 546 10.30 -16.69 -13.04
C GLY A 546 9.22 -16.02 -12.16
N ARG A 547 9.41 -15.85 -10.84
CA ARG A 547 8.41 -15.22 -9.93
C ARG A 547 9.08 -14.47 -8.79
N GLN A 548 8.42 -13.45 -8.23
CA GLN A 548 8.94 -12.72 -7.06
C GLN A 548 7.89 -12.49 -5.96
N ILE A 549 8.34 -12.06 -4.79
CA ILE A 549 7.48 -11.30 -3.85
C ILE A 549 8.03 -9.88 -3.77
N LEU A 550 7.18 -8.92 -4.10
CA LEU A 550 7.37 -7.49 -3.91
C LEU A 550 6.55 -7.02 -2.72
N LEU A 551 6.99 -5.95 -2.08
CA LEU A 551 6.35 -5.39 -0.89
C LEU A 551 5.82 -4.00 -1.25
N VAL A 552 4.58 -3.66 -0.94
CA VAL A 552 4.00 -2.34 -1.25
C VAL A 552 4.59 -1.28 -0.30
N SER A 553 5.00 -0.12 -0.81
CA SER A 553 5.67 0.92 -0.02
C SER A 553 4.76 1.53 1.04
N ASN A 554 5.34 1.89 2.19
CA ASN A 554 4.67 2.64 3.25
C ASN A 554 4.94 4.15 3.10
N PRO A 555 3.94 5.05 3.23
CA PRO A 555 2.50 4.79 3.29
C PRO A 555 1.89 4.52 1.90
N ILE A 556 0.68 3.95 1.88
CA ILE A 556 -0.20 3.92 0.71
C ILE A 556 -1.18 5.09 0.76
N SER A 557 -1.79 5.41 -0.39
CA SER A 557 -2.97 6.28 -0.46
C SER A 557 -4.14 5.50 -1.06
N VAL A 558 -5.29 5.54 -0.39
CA VAL A 558 -6.55 4.93 -0.83
C VAL A 558 -7.52 6.06 -1.10
N ASP A 559 -7.74 6.39 -2.38
CA ASP A 559 -8.62 7.47 -2.83
C ASP A 559 -8.33 8.81 -2.11
N GLY A 560 -7.05 9.22 -2.16
CA GLY A 560 -6.51 10.42 -1.51
C GLY A 560 -6.11 10.23 -0.04
N GLN A 561 -6.74 9.31 0.70
CA GLN A 561 -6.50 9.14 2.13
C GLN A 561 -5.28 8.26 2.42
N ALA A 562 -4.34 8.77 3.22
CA ALA A 562 -3.10 8.06 3.56
C ALA A 562 -3.34 6.92 4.57
N SER A 563 -2.71 5.77 4.36
CA SER A 563 -2.67 4.66 5.33
C SER A 563 -1.25 4.17 5.54
N SER A 564 -0.84 4.04 6.80
CA SER A 564 0.48 3.56 7.20
C SER A 564 0.42 2.14 7.78
N LEU A 565 1.44 1.33 7.54
CA LEU A 565 1.56 -0.05 8.06
C LEU A 565 1.37 -0.11 9.59
N GLU A 566 1.84 0.90 10.31
CA GLU A 566 1.77 1.02 11.76
C GLU A 566 0.32 1.15 12.26
N LYS A 567 -0.54 1.85 11.49
CA LYS A 567 -1.95 2.10 11.84
C LYS A 567 -2.94 1.22 11.06
N ASP A 568 -2.52 0.51 10.01
CA ASP A 568 -3.38 -0.33 9.18
C ASP A 568 -3.28 -1.81 9.56
N VAL A 569 -4.40 -2.48 9.91
CA VAL A 569 -4.41 -3.92 10.24
C VAL A 569 -4.71 -4.82 9.03
N ALA A 570 -5.04 -4.24 7.87
CA ALA A 570 -5.32 -4.99 6.66
C ALA A 570 -4.07 -5.69 6.11
N ASN A 571 -4.25 -6.89 5.57
CA ASN A 571 -3.22 -7.61 4.84
C ASN A 571 -3.82 -8.08 3.52
N TRP A 572 -3.21 -7.67 2.41
CA TRP A 572 -3.67 -8.01 1.07
C TRP A 572 -2.51 -8.15 0.08
N LEU A 573 -2.79 -8.78 -1.06
CA LEU A 573 -1.83 -8.94 -2.15
C LEU A 573 -2.52 -8.94 -3.52
N ILE A 574 -1.73 -8.64 -4.55
CA ILE A 574 -2.11 -8.75 -5.97
C ILE A 574 -0.95 -9.38 -6.76
N PRO A 575 -1.18 -10.14 -7.84
CA PRO A 575 -0.12 -10.61 -8.72
C PRO A 575 0.25 -9.58 -9.78
N GLU A 576 1.51 -9.53 -10.20
CA GLU A 576 1.87 -8.75 -11.40
C GLU A 576 1.20 -9.35 -12.65
N ASN A 577 0.73 -8.48 -13.54
CA ASN A 577 0.06 -8.81 -14.81
C ASN A 577 -1.05 -9.86 -14.61
N GLY A 578 -2.06 -9.49 -13.85
CA GLY A 578 -3.20 -10.35 -13.57
C GLY A 578 -4.48 -9.58 -13.30
N ASP A 579 -5.42 -10.28 -12.72
CA ASP A 579 -6.81 -9.93 -12.50
C ASP A 579 -7.25 -10.34 -11.09
N ILE A 580 -6.30 -10.63 -10.20
CA ILE A 580 -6.57 -11.20 -8.87
C ILE A 580 -6.24 -10.22 -7.74
N PHE A 581 -7.13 -10.13 -6.76
CA PHE A 581 -6.89 -9.48 -5.48
C PHE A 581 -7.13 -10.48 -4.34
N CYS A 582 -6.23 -10.58 -3.36
CA CYS A 582 -6.47 -11.41 -2.18
C CYS A 582 -6.43 -10.63 -0.87
N ALA A 583 -7.46 -10.80 -0.04
CA ALA A 583 -7.43 -10.47 1.38
C ALA A 583 -6.84 -11.64 2.19
N VAL A 584 -6.05 -11.37 3.23
CA VAL A 584 -5.37 -12.38 4.05
C VAL A 584 -5.55 -12.07 5.55
N ASP A 585 -5.89 -13.07 6.37
CA ASP A 585 -6.10 -12.87 7.81
C ASP A 585 -4.78 -12.68 8.60
N LYS A 586 -3.71 -13.30 8.10
CA LYS A 586 -2.38 -13.29 8.73
C LYS A 586 -1.40 -12.30 8.08
N PRO A 587 -0.59 -11.60 8.88
CA PRO A 587 0.46 -10.73 8.36
C PRO A 587 1.60 -11.49 7.67
N TYR A 588 2.40 -10.75 6.88
CA TYR A 588 3.62 -11.20 6.24
C TYR A 588 4.78 -11.29 7.25
N ALA A 589 4.68 -12.29 8.13
CA ALA A 589 5.62 -12.58 9.21
C ALA A 589 6.08 -14.05 9.20
N ILE A 590 7.20 -14.38 9.84
CA ILE A 590 7.64 -15.78 10.00
C ILE A 590 6.74 -16.55 10.99
N SER A 591 6.17 -15.88 11.99
CA SER A 591 5.35 -16.51 13.05
C SER A 591 4.16 -17.29 12.49
N GLN A 592 3.48 -16.73 11.48
CA GLN A 592 2.30 -17.34 10.86
C GLN A 592 2.54 -18.74 10.27
N LYS A 593 3.79 -19.19 10.09
CA LYS A 593 4.09 -20.59 9.74
C LYS A 593 3.49 -21.59 10.72
N TYR A 594 3.46 -21.24 12.01
CA TYR A 594 3.00 -22.08 13.12
C TYR A 594 1.58 -21.73 13.60
N GLU A 595 0.86 -20.93 12.82
CA GLU A 595 -0.50 -20.47 13.08
C GLU A 595 -1.38 -20.92 11.89
N PRO A 596 -2.69 -21.15 12.07
CA PRO A 596 -3.59 -21.31 10.94
C PRO A 596 -3.77 -19.97 10.18
N ALA A 597 -4.15 -20.03 8.90
CA ALA A 597 -4.35 -18.84 8.06
C ALA A 597 -5.34 -19.11 6.92
N VAL A 598 -6.01 -18.06 6.45
CA VAL A 598 -6.89 -18.03 5.27
C VAL A 598 -6.58 -16.82 4.39
N ALA A 599 -6.68 -17.02 3.07
CA ALA A 599 -6.68 -15.96 2.08
C ALA A 599 -7.83 -16.16 1.09
N VAL A 600 -8.56 -15.07 0.82
CA VAL A 600 -9.69 -15.04 -0.13
C VAL A 600 -9.24 -14.26 -1.35
N CYS A 601 -8.95 -14.97 -2.44
CA CYS A 601 -8.44 -14.44 -3.70
C CYS A 601 -9.55 -14.31 -4.74
N ILE A 602 -10.00 -13.10 -4.99
CA ILE A 602 -11.00 -12.71 -5.99
C ILE A 602 -10.34 -12.55 -7.36
N GLN A 603 -10.97 -13.05 -8.43
CA GLN A 603 -10.56 -12.83 -9.80
C GLN A 603 -11.44 -11.77 -10.48
N GLN A 604 -11.11 -10.49 -10.31
CA GLN A 604 -11.76 -9.36 -10.98
C GLN A 604 -10.74 -8.26 -11.35
N ALA A 605 -10.62 -7.96 -12.64
CA ALA A 605 -9.71 -6.98 -13.24
C ALA A 605 -9.84 -5.56 -12.66
N ILE A 606 -11.06 -5.05 -12.43
CA ILE A 606 -11.25 -3.67 -11.91
C ILE A 606 -10.72 -3.54 -10.47
N ILE A 607 -10.95 -4.58 -9.65
CA ILE A 607 -10.45 -4.61 -8.26
C ILE A 607 -8.92 -4.70 -8.28
N PHE A 608 -8.38 -5.59 -9.14
CA PHE A 608 -6.94 -5.66 -9.37
C PHE A 608 -6.36 -4.30 -9.78
N GLU A 609 -6.96 -3.61 -10.75
CA GLU A 609 -6.50 -2.31 -11.25
C GLU A 609 -6.40 -1.27 -10.13
N ARG A 610 -7.46 -1.12 -9.30
CA ARG A 610 -7.48 -0.16 -8.19
C ARG A 610 -6.46 -0.49 -7.11
N PHE A 611 -6.31 -1.76 -6.73
CA PHE A 611 -5.26 -2.17 -5.79
C PHE A 611 -3.86 -2.11 -6.42
N ASN A 612 -3.72 -2.22 -7.74
CA ASN A 612 -2.46 -2.03 -8.46
C ASN A 612 -2.05 -0.55 -8.54
N THR A 613 -3.01 0.37 -8.64
CA THR A 613 -2.80 1.82 -8.49
C THR A 613 -2.29 2.14 -7.07
N ILE A 614 -2.94 1.60 -6.03
CA ILE A 614 -2.47 1.73 -4.64
C ILE A 614 -1.07 1.12 -4.47
N ALA A 615 -0.81 -0.02 -5.12
CA ALA A 615 0.48 -0.72 -5.16
C ALA A 615 1.45 -0.23 -6.27
N ALA A 616 1.29 1.00 -6.77
CA ALA A 616 2.19 1.56 -7.79
C ALA A 616 3.62 1.72 -7.26
N LYS A 617 3.77 2.17 -6.01
CA LYS A 617 5.07 2.24 -5.31
C LYS A 617 5.29 0.94 -4.54
N VAL A 618 6.19 0.07 -5.02
CA VAL A 618 6.68 -1.11 -4.26
C VAL A 618 8.03 -0.81 -3.62
N ASP A 619 8.23 -1.17 -2.34
CA ASP A 619 9.49 -1.10 -1.61
C ASP A 619 10.61 -1.64 -2.52
N SER A 620 11.69 -0.87 -2.66
CA SER A 620 12.77 -1.22 -3.58
C SER A 620 13.27 -2.63 -3.26
N LEU A 621 13.21 -3.50 -4.26
CA LEU A 621 14.11 -4.64 -4.32
C LEU A 621 15.54 -4.12 -4.08
N PRO A 622 16.43 -4.91 -3.46
CA PRO A 622 17.83 -4.53 -3.29
C PRO A 622 18.61 -4.63 -4.62
N LYS A 623 18.15 -3.86 -5.62
CA LYS A 623 18.77 -3.50 -6.90
C LYS A 623 18.18 -2.15 -7.34
N HIS A 624 19.01 -1.11 -7.28
CA HIS A 624 18.92 0.18 -7.98
C HIS A 624 17.56 0.90 -8.04
N ARG A 625 17.32 1.82 -7.10
CA ARG A 625 16.54 3.05 -7.36
C ARG A 625 17.46 4.25 -7.09
N ASN A 626 17.64 5.12 -8.10
CA ASN A 626 18.02 6.54 -8.04
C ASN A 626 18.03 7.03 -9.49
N ALA A 627 17.02 7.83 -9.92
CA ALA A 627 16.99 8.45 -11.26
C ALA A 627 15.83 9.45 -11.49
N LYS A 628 14.68 9.34 -10.80
CA LYS A 628 13.46 10.12 -11.17
C LYS A 628 12.69 10.77 -10.00
N TRP A 629 13.38 11.14 -8.91
CA TRP A 629 12.77 11.84 -7.76
C TRP A 629 13.69 12.93 -7.15
N GLN A 630 14.70 13.42 -7.88
CA GLN A 630 15.61 14.48 -7.40
C GLN A 630 15.68 15.72 -8.31
N LEU A 631 14.84 15.81 -9.35
CA LEU A 631 14.70 17.03 -10.17
C LEU A 631 13.64 18.02 -9.63
N GLU A 632 12.88 17.64 -8.60
CA GLU A 632 11.72 18.41 -8.08
C GLU A 632 11.92 18.89 -6.63
N MET A 633 13.08 18.65 -6.01
CA MET A 633 13.47 19.21 -4.71
C MET A 633 14.95 19.59 -4.76
N GLY A 634 15.24 20.90 -4.82
CA GLY A 634 16.53 21.48 -5.19
C GLY A 634 17.68 21.32 -4.18
N MET A 635 18.04 20.09 -3.80
CA MET A 635 19.34 19.81 -3.20
C MET A 635 20.41 19.83 -4.29
N GLN A 636 21.46 20.64 -4.13
CA GLN A 636 22.61 20.57 -5.02
C GLN A 636 23.32 19.21 -4.89
N ILE A 637 23.53 18.55 -6.02
CA ILE A 637 24.31 17.33 -6.14
C ILE A 637 25.72 17.75 -6.54
N ASP A 638 26.72 17.43 -5.72
CA ASP A 638 28.12 17.64 -6.09
C ASP A 638 28.51 16.66 -7.20
N LYS A 639 28.72 17.20 -8.41
CA LYS A 639 29.11 16.44 -9.60
C LYS A 639 30.62 16.26 -9.74
N ARG A 640 31.41 16.86 -8.83
CA ARG A 640 32.86 16.79 -8.84
C ARG A 640 33.32 15.58 -8.03
N GLY A 641 34.20 14.77 -8.62
CA GLY A 641 34.78 13.63 -7.92
C GLY A 641 35.95 14.01 -7.00
N LYS A 642 36.40 13.05 -6.20
CA LYS A 642 37.66 13.09 -5.46
C LYS A 642 38.64 12.10 -6.08
N ILE A 643 39.90 12.49 -6.26
CA ILE A 643 40.95 11.64 -6.84
C ILE A 643 42.13 11.47 -5.88
N LEU A 644 42.70 10.26 -5.85
CA LEU A 644 44.01 9.98 -5.27
C LEU A 644 44.98 9.66 -6.41
N VAL A 645 46.00 10.50 -6.59
CA VAL A 645 47.09 10.25 -7.54
C VAL A 645 48.32 9.84 -6.74
N SER A 646 48.88 8.66 -7.01
CA SER A 646 50.17 8.24 -6.46
C SER A 646 51.30 8.94 -7.22
N PRO A 647 52.32 9.53 -6.56
CA PRO A 647 52.64 9.44 -5.13
C PRO A 647 52.03 10.56 -4.24
N GLY A 648 51.25 11.50 -4.80
CA GLY A 648 50.85 12.78 -4.19
C GLY A 648 50.00 12.79 -2.90
N GLY A 649 49.84 11.66 -2.20
CA GLY A 649 49.50 11.61 -0.76
C GLY A 649 48.07 11.97 -0.33
N ALA A 650 47.39 12.90 -0.98
CA ALA A 650 46.14 13.51 -0.51
C ALA A 650 44.97 13.34 -1.50
N TRP A 651 43.75 13.36 -0.99
CA TRP A 651 42.55 13.48 -1.83
C TRP A 651 42.54 14.87 -2.47
N GLN A 652 42.44 14.91 -3.80
CA GLN A 652 42.30 16.14 -4.57
C GLN A 652 40.86 16.24 -5.07
N ALA A 653 40.27 17.44 -5.02
CA ALA A 653 39.01 17.70 -5.69
C ALA A 653 39.24 17.75 -7.21
N ILE A 654 38.38 17.11 -7.98
CA ILE A 654 38.36 17.27 -9.43
C ILE A 654 37.79 18.68 -9.71
N PRO A 655 38.50 19.56 -10.45
CA PRO A 655 38.14 20.97 -10.55
C PRO A 655 36.89 21.23 -11.41
N GLN A 656 36.50 20.28 -12.24
CA GLN A 656 35.36 20.33 -13.16
C GLN A 656 34.37 19.18 -12.85
N ASP A 657 33.12 19.34 -13.26
CA ASP A 657 32.13 18.26 -13.19
C ASP A 657 32.62 17.03 -13.98
N LEU A 658 32.28 15.81 -13.52
CA LEU A 658 32.66 14.54 -14.18
C LEU A 658 32.10 14.35 -15.60
N ASP A 659 31.30 15.31 -16.08
CA ASP A 659 30.71 15.39 -17.42
C ASP A 659 31.64 16.10 -18.41
N ASN A 660 32.55 16.94 -17.91
CA ASN A 660 33.45 17.74 -18.71
C ASN A 660 34.73 16.94 -19.00
N ALA A 661 35.02 16.69 -20.29
CA ALA A 661 36.25 16.01 -20.69
C ALA A 661 37.52 16.79 -20.30
N ALA A 662 37.42 18.11 -20.17
CA ALA A 662 38.53 18.97 -19.78
C ALA A 662 38.73 18.98 -18.25
N GLY A 663 40.00 18.91 -17.83
CA GLY A 663 40.39 19.19 -16.43
C GLY A 663 40.42 17.99 -15.48
N HIS A 664 40.21 16.75 -15.95
CA HIS A 664 40.38 15.58 -15.08
C HIS A 664 41.06 14.38 -15.76
N SER A 665 41.99 13.73 -15.05
CA SER A 665 42.86 12.67 -15.58
C SER A 665 42.10 11.41 -16.02
N PHE A 666 40.89 11.18 -15.52
CA PHE A 666 40.08 10.02 -15.88
C PHE A 666 39.39 10.15 -17.26
N ALA A 667 39.04 11.36 -17.69
CA ALA A 667 38.60 11.60 -19.08
C ALA A 667 39.77 11.41 -20.04
N LYS A 668 40.94 11.96 -19.70
CA LYS A 668 42.19 11.77 -20.45
C LYS A 668 42.58 10.29 -20.59
N ALA A 669 42.45 9.49 -19.53
CA ALA A 669 42.69 8.04 -19.59
C ALA A 669 41.71 7.28 -20.50
N LEU A 670 40.56 7.88 -20.83
CA LEU A 670 39.54 7.32 -21.73
C LEU A 670 39.53 7.98 -23.12
N GLU A 671 40.41 8.94 -23.40
CA GLU A 671 40.50 9.66 -24.67
C GLU A 671 40.55 8.69 -25.87
N SER A 672 41.42 7.68 -25.79
CA SER A 672 41.57 6.58 -26.75
C SER A 672 40.36 5.62 -26.86
N VAL A 673 39.38 5.71 -25.96
CA VAL A 673 38.14 4.89 -25.94
C VAL A 673 36.94 5.68 -26.48
N VAL A 674 36.97 7.02 -26.37
CA VAL A 674 35.89 7.92 -26.79
C VAL A 674 36.15 8.58 -28.15
N GLY A 675 37.42 8.82 -28.50
CA GLY A 675 37.85 9.46 -29.75
C GLY A 675 38.10 8.46 -30.89
N ALA A 676 38.11 8.98 -32.13
CA ALA A 676 38.39 8.20 -33.34
C ALA A 676 39.90 8.13 -33.63
N HIS A 677 40.62 7.31 -32.86
CA HIS A 677 42.06 7.10 -33.04
C HIS A 677 42.31 5.82 -33.86
N GLY A 678 42.86 5.96 -35.07
CA GLY A 678 43.10 4.84 -35.99
C GLY A 678 44.20 3.89 -35.54
N ASP A 679 45.13 4.39 -34.74
CA ASP A 679 46.30 3.72 -34.16
C ASP A 679 46.00 2.95 -32.86
N LYS A 680 44.94 3.34 -32.14
CA LYS A 680 44.60 2.80 -30.80
C LYS A 680 43.56 1.68 -30.91
N LYS A 681 43.65 0.67 -30.04
CA LYS A 681 42.81 -0.54 -30.07
C LYS A 681 42.36 -0.90 -28.67
N PHE A 682 41.11 -1.31 -28.49
CA PHE A 682 40.55 -1.50 -27.15
C PHE A 682 39.44 -2.55 -27.11
N PHE A 683 39.23 -3.12 -25.93
CA PHE A 683 38.05 -3.92 -25.63
C PHE A 683 37.40 -3.42 -24.35
N ALA A 684 36.07 -3.38 -24.36
CA ALA A 684 35.28 -2.92 -23.24
C ALA A 684 34.30 -4.01 -22.83
N TYR A 685 34.11 -4.21 -21.53
CA TYR A 685 33.38 -5.37 -21.00
C TYR A 685 32.32 -4.97 -19.97
N ASN A 686 31.05 -5.03 -20.38
CA ASN A 686 29.90 -4.51 -19.67
C ASN A 686 28.74 -5.48 -19.58
N ASN A 687 28.47 -5.95 -18.38
CA ASN A 687 27.26 -6.70 -18.13
C ASN A 687 25.98 -5.81 -18.26
N ALA A 688 26.07 -4.47 -18.34
CA ALA A 688 24.98 -3.51 -18.64
C ALA A 688 25.38 -2.48 -19.73
N ALA A 689 25.58 -2.94 -20.97
CA ALA A 689 25.82 -2.04 -22.10
C ALA A 689 24.62 -1.10 -22.36
N SER A 690 24.90 0.09 -22.91
CA SER A 690 23.88 1.07 -23.30
C SER A 690 22.88 0.44 -24.28
N GLY A 691 21.59 0.47 -23.94
CA GLY A 691 20.51 -0.14 -24.75
C GLY A 691 20.02 -1.51 -24.29
N VAL A 692 20.68 -2.17 -23.32
CA VAL A 692 20.25 -3.49 -22.78
C VAL A 692 20.09 -3.43 -21.26
N THR A 693 18.90 -3.74 -20.75
CA THR A 693 18.60 -3.60 -19.32
C THR A 693 19.15 -4.75 -18.45
N GLY A 694 20.39 -4.60 -17.96
CA GLY A 694 20.81 -5.13 -16.63
C GLY A 694 22.19 -5.78 -16.47
N VAL A 695 22.98 -5.27 -15.48
CA VAL A 695 24.32 -5.57 -14.85
C VAL A 695 25.45 -4.46 -14.74
N LYS A 696 26.75 -4.57 -15.14
CA LYS A 696 27.88 -3.59 -14.83
C LYS A 696 29.17 -3.67 -15.72
N THR A 697 29.98 -2.59 -15.87
CA THR A 697 31.19 -2.48 -16.77
C THR A 697 32.60 -2.47 -16.15
N LYS A 698 33.61 -2.66 -17.04
CA LYS A 698 35.02 -2.20 -17.03
C LYS A 698 35.56 -2.03 -18.49
N SER A 699 36.74 -1.44 -18.74
CA SER A 699 37.30 -1.22 -20.11
C SER A 699 38.84 -1.16 -20.19
N ASN A 700 39.44 -1.58 -21.31
CA ASN A 700 40.89 -1.63 -21.52
C ASN A 700 41.28 -1.08 -22.90
N SER A 701 42.23 -0.14 -22.97
CA SER A 701 42.74 0.42 -24.24
C SER A 701 44.26 0.31 -24.39
N LYS A 702 44.70 0.06 -25.63
CA LYS A 702 46.08 0.08 -26.13
C LYS A 702 46.30 1.33 -26.96
N ASP A 703 47.46 1.94 -26.78
CA ASP A 703 47.97 3.08 -27.54
C ASP A 703 49.16 2.58 -28.40
N THR A 704 49.34 3.05 -29.64
CA THR A 704 50.49 2.65 -30.47
C THR A 704 51.36 3.81 -30.94
N THR A 705 51.05 5.06 -30.53
CA THR A 705 51.86 6.24 -30.85
C THR A 705 52.74 6.73 -29.70
N ALA A 706 52.71 6.06 -28.54
CA ALA A 706 53.64 6.28 -27.43
C ALA A 706 54.91 5.42 -27.56
N PRO A 707 56.11 5.93 -27.21
CA PRO A 707 57.32 5.13 -27.17
C PRO A 707 57.23 4.03 -26.09
N THR A 708 57.65 2.81 -26.44
CA THR A 708 57.86 1.64 -25.55
C THR A 708 56.63 1.05 -24.80
N ASP A 709 56.11 -0.09 -25.29
CA ASP A 709 55.35 -1.12 -24.54
C ASP A 709 54.33 -0.58 -23.51
N ALA A 710 53.36 0.27 -23.88
CA ALA A 710 52.44 0.93 -22.94
C ALA A 710 50.95 0.62 -23.19
N ALA A 711 50.23 0.24 -22.13
CA ALA A 711 48.79 -0.04 -22.14
C ALA A 711 48.09 0.45 -20.86
N ALA A 712 46.75 0.54 -20.89
CA ALA A 712 45.94 0.97 -19.76
C ALA A 712 44.83 -0.02 -19.39
N TRP A 713 44.69 -0.32 -18.10
CA TRP A 713 43.57 -1.08 -17.55
C TRP A 713 42.68 -0.20 -16.66
N ILE A 714 41.40 -0.05 -17.03
CA ILE A 714 40.43 0.74 -16.28
C ILE A 714 39.37 -0.16 -15.64
N VAL A 715 39.34 -0.13 -14.30
CA VAL A 715 38.46 -0.93 -13.44
C VAL A 715 37.50 0.00 -12.73
N HIS A 716 36.20 -0.16 -12.93
CA HIS A 716 35.22 0.70 -12.28
C HIS A 716 33.93 -0.03 -11.88
N THR A 717 32.96 0.75 -11.39
CA THR A 717 31.70 0.26 -10.80
C THR A 717 30.44 0.89 -11.39
N VAL A 718 30.60 1.91 -12.25
CA VAL A 718 29.57 2.65 -13.00
C VAL A 718 28.90 1.75 -14.07
N PRO A 719 27.56 1.60 -14.09
CA PRO A 719 26.83 0.93 -15.17
C PRO A 719 26.84 1.74 -16.48
N GLY A 720 26.74 1.09 -17.64
CA GLY A 720 26.52 1.77 -18.94
C GLY A 720 27.67 2.64 -19.46
N TYR A 721 28.82 2.61 -18.81
CA TYR A 721 29.99 3.49 -19.04
C TYR A 721 31.27 2.65 -19.20
N PRO A 722 32.31 3.09 -19.92
CA PRO A 722 32.27 4.17 -20.91
C PRO A 722 31.41 3.77 -22.10
N LYS A 723 31.04 4.73 -22.95
CA LYS A 723 30.45 4.46 -24.26
C LYS A 723 31.59 4.44 -25.30
N PRO A 724 31.87 3.29 -25.96
CA PRO A 724 32.89 3.20 -27.00
C PRO A 724 32.60 4.16 -28.16
N LYS A 725 33.63 4.87 -28.67
CA LYS A 725 33.56 5.72 -29.87
C LYS A 725 32.45 6.78 -29.85
N VAL A 726 32.09 7.28 -28.66
CA VAL A 726 31.17 8.39 -28.44
C VAL A 726 31.83 9.37 -27.49
N ALA A 727 31.61 10.67 -27.69
CA ALA A 727 32.14 11.74 -26.84
C ALA A 727 31.98 11.44 -25.33
N TYR A 728 33.03 11.78 -24.58
CA TYR A 728 33.12 11.52 -23.15
C TYR A 728 31.90 12.05 -22.39
N THR A 729 31.22 11.16 -21.67
CA THR A 729 30.02 11.48 -20.87
C THR A 729 29.92 10.56 -19.65
N PHE A 730 29.68 11.12 -18.46
CA PHE A 730 29.33 10.34 -17.27
C PHE A 730 27.81 10.07 -17.23
N PRO A 731 27.33 8.91 -16.74
CA PRO A 731 25.89 8.62 -16.76
C PRO A 731 25.13 9.43 -15.70
N ALA A 732 24.19 10.26 -16.14
CA ALA A 732 23.50 11.20 -15.25
C ALA A 732 22.65 10.57 -14.13
N SER A 733 22.27 9.28 -14.25
CA SER A 733 21.61 8.54 -13.16
C SER A 733 22.53 8.22 -11.98
N GLU A 734 23.85 8.31 -12.18
CA GLU A 734 24.85 7.78 -11.25
C GLU A 734 25.51 8.84 -10.35
N TYR A 735 25.32 10.16 -10.55
CA TYR A 735 25.82 11.17 -9.58
C TYR A 735 25.23 10.98 -8.16
N ALA A 736 24.03 10.39 -8.07
CA ALA A 736 23.39 10.11 -6.79
C ALA A 736 23.98 8.89 -6.03
N ASN A 737 24.98 8.22 -6.61
CA ASN A 737 25.59 7.00 -6.11
C ASN A 737 27.11 7.18 -5.91
N GLY A 738 27.67 6.56 -4.87
CA GLY A 738 29.12 6.49 -4.68
C GLY A 738 29.73 5.44 -5.61
N HIS A 739 30.76 5.81 -6.38
CA HIS A 739 31.47 4.92 -7.31
C HIS A 739 32.97 4.87 -7.01
N LEU A 740 33.55 3.69 -7.21
CA LEU A 740 35.00 3.51 -7.30
C LEU A 740 35.38 3.31 -8.77
N LEU A 741 36.44 4.01 -9.17
CA LEU A 741 37.12 3.89 -10.45
C LEU A 741 38.65 3.81 -10.19
N LEU A 742 39.35 3.02 -10.99
CA LEU A 742 40.78 2.75 -10.88
C LEU A 742 41.35 2.71 -12.31
N CYS A 743 42.46 3.41 -12.54
CA CYS A 743 43.22 3.35 -13.77
C CYS A 743 44.64 2.84 -13.45
N LEU A 744 45.13 1.88 -14.23
CA LEU A 744 46.47 1.30 -14.09
C LEU A 744 47.20 1.39 -15.43
N THR A 745 48.30 2.16 -15.47
CA THR A 745 49.25 2.13 -16.59
C THR A 745 50.15 0.92 -16.43
N ILE A 746 50.25 0.09 -17.45
CA ILE A 746 50.88 -1.22 -17.45
C ILE A 746 51.66 -1.44 -18.74
N ALA A 747 52.62 -2.35 -18.74
CA ALA A 747 53.22 -2.83 -19.99
C ALA A 747 52.25 -3.73 -20.76
N GLU A 748 52.32 -3.78 -22.09
CA GLU A 748 51.46 -4.68 -22.88
C GLU A 748 51.74 -6.16 -22.56
N SER A 749 52.98 -6.49 -22.19
CA SER A 749 53.37 -7.79 -21.66
C SER A 749 52.49 -8.25 -20.48
N GLN A 750 51.85 -7.33 -19.75
CA GLN A 750 50.95 -7.63 -18.63
C GLN A 750 49.50 -7.95 -19.06
N ILE A 751 49.15 -7.81 -20.35
CA ILE A 751 47.78 -8.01 -20.84
C ILE A 751 47.34 -9.46 -20.75
N GLU A 752 48.17 -10.45 -21.07
CA GLU A 752 47.78 -11.87 -21.01
C GLU A 752 47.49 -12.33 -19.55
N PRO A 753 48.29 -12.00 -18.51
CA PRO A 753 47.89 -12.20 -17.11
C PRO A 753 46.54 -11.58 -16.75
N ILE A 754 46.24 -10.37 -17.23
CA ILE A 754 44.92 -9.74 -17.04
C ILE A 754 43.84 -10.56 -17.77
N ALA A 755 44.08 -10.98 -19.01
CA ALA A 755 43.16 -11.79 -19.80
C ALA A 755 42.85 -13.13 -19.12
N VAL A 756 43.85 -13.82 -18.53
CA VAL A 756 43.64 -15.05 -17.74
C VAL A 756 42.75 -14.79 -16.52
N ALA A 757 42.95 -13.66 -15.83
CA ALA A 757 42.11 -13.29 -14.70
C ALA A 757 40.67 -12.91 -15.13
N LEU A 758 40.50 -12.25 -16.27
CA LEU A 758 39.20 -11.87 -16.81
C LEU A 758 38.44 -13.06 -17.41
N PHE A 759 39.09 -13.94 -18.17
CA PHE A 759 38.52 -15.19 -18.67
C PHE A 759 37.92 -16.03 -17.54
N MET A 760 38.64 -16.16 -16.42
CA MET A 760 38.15 -16.83 -15.22
C MET A 760 36.90 -16.18 -14.60
N ALA A 761 36.75 -14.86 -14.75
CA ALA A 761 35.59 -14.09 -14.29
C ALA A 761 34.48 -13.95 -15.35
N SER A 762 34.71 -14.43 -16.59
CA SER A 762 33.75 -14.48 -17.70
C SER A 762 32.87 -13.23 -17.87
N PRO A 763 33.45 -12.03 -18.01
CA PRO A 763 32.70 -10.81 -18.22
C PRO A 763 32.08 -10.77 -19.62
N PHE A 764 31.00 -10.00 -19.78
CA PHE A 764 30.42 -9.75 -21.11
C PHE A 764 31.26 -8.71 -21.86
N ILE A 765 31.93 -9.10 -22.96
CA ILE A 765 32.58 -8.15 -23.86
C ILE A 765 31.49 -7.47 -24.70
N HIS A 766 31.41 -6.13 -24.66
CA HIS A 766 30.40 -5.35 -25.40
C HIS A 766 31.00 -4.51 -26.54
N TYR A 767 32.31 -4.44 -26.60
CA TYR A 767 33.06 -3.82 -27.69
C TYR A 767 34.45 -4.45 -27.76
N ASN A 768 34.94 -4.70 -28.97
CA ASN A 768 36.29 -5.17 -29.25
C ASN A 768 36.69 -4.69 -30.65
N ASP A 769 37.84 -4.02 -30.78
CA ASP A 769 38.51 -3.81 -32.07
C ASP A 769 39.98 -4.26 -32.07
N VAL A 770 40.37 -5.12 -31.11
CA VAL A 770 41.70 -5.75 -31.07
C VAL A 770 41.86 -6.71 -32.27
N PRO A 771 42.85 -6.49 -33.17
CA PRO A 771 43.06 -7.32 -34.35
C PRO A 771 43.47 -8.76 -34.06
N ASP A 772 43.20 -9.69 -34.98
CA ASP A 772 43.58 -11.11 -34.86
C ASP A 772 45.11 -11.32 -34.71
N ALA A 773 45.93 -10.43 -35.29
CA ALA A 773 47.38 -10.45 -35.16
C ALA A 773 47.85 -10.22 -33.71
N GLU A 774 47.18 -9.34 -32.96
CA GLU A 774 47.49 -8.98 -31.56
C GLU A 774 47.13 -10.08 -30.57
N VAL A 775 46.17 -10.94 -30.93
CA VAL A 775 45.75 -12.09 -30.09
C VAL A 775 46.45 -13.40 -30.47
N LYS A 776 47.20 -13.44 -31.59
CA LYS A 776 47.91 -14.63 -32.06
C LYS A 776 48.95 -15.14 -31.07
N SER A 777 49.60 -14.24 -30.33
CA SER A 777 50.54 -14.54 -29.24
C SER A 777 49.89 -14.58 -27.84
N ARG A 778 48.58 -14.32 -27.74
CA ARG A 778 47.82 -14.15 -26.47
C ARG A 778 46.58 -15.05 -26.48
N PRO A 779 46.75 -16.38 -26.31
CA PRO A 779 45.68 -17.35 -26.53
C PRO A 779 44.51 -17.20 -25.55
N THR A 780 44.73 -16.75 -24.31
CA THR A 780 43.65 -16.54 -23.34
C THR A 780 42.89 -15.25 -23.63
N LEU A 781 43.58 -14.20 -24.10
CA LEU A 781 42.93 -13.00 -24.65
C LEU A 781 42.02 -13.35 -25.83
N LYS A 782 42.46 -14.19 -26.78
CA LYS A 782 41.59 -14.63 -27.89
C LYS A 782 40.29 -15.29 -27.38
N LYS A 783 40.41 -16.23 -26.44
CA LYS A 783 39.24 -16.91 -25.82
C LYS A 783 38.31 -15.94 -25.10
N LEU A 784 38.87 -14.98 -24.36
CA LEU A 784 38.10 -13.93 -23.67
C LEU A 784 37.31 -13.06 -24.66
N LEU A 785 37.94 -12.61 -25.74
CA LEU A 785 37.30 -11.76 -26.75
C LEU A 785 36.26 -12.51 -27.59
N ASN A 786 36.45 -13.82 -27.80
CA ASN A 786 35.45 -14.73 -28.39
C ASN A 786 34.26 -15.03 -27.45
N GLY A 787 34.29 -14.59 -26.19
CA GLY A 787 33.24 -14.88 -25.21
C GLY A 787 33.22 -16.31 -24.66
N GLU A 788 34.33 -17.06 -24.80
CA GLU A 788 34.47 -18.40 -24.23
C GLU A 788 34.45 -18.36 -22.68
N THR A 789 34.12 -19.49 -22.05
CA THR A 789 34.05 -19.61 -20.58
C THR A 789 34.87 -20.79 -20.05
N PRO A 790 35.41 -20.71 -18.82
CA PRO A 790 36.24 -21.77 -18.23
C PRO A 790 35.40 -23.00 -17.86
N ILE A 791 35.35 -23.98 -18.77
CA ILE A 791 34.61 -25.23 -18.57
C ILE A 791 35.38 -26.29 -17.76
N MET A 792 36.71 -26.28 -17.81
CA MET A 792 37.61 -27.20 -17.09
C MET A 792 38.25 -26.53 -15.86
N PRO A 793 38.60 -27.31 -14.81
CA PRO A 793 39.35 -26.80 -13.67
C PRO A 793 40.81 -26.46 -14.05
N PRO A 794 41.51 -25.58 -13.30
CA PRO A 794 41.09 -24.96 -12.03
C PRO A 794 40.10 -23.80 -12.22
N PHE A 795 39.04 -23.77 -11.41
CA PHE A 795 38.02 -22.70 -11.44
C PHE A 795 38.39 -21.44 -10.65
N LEU A 796 39.69 -21.24 -10.41
CA LEU A 796 40.27 -20.13 -9.67
C LEU A 796 41.53 -19.66 -10.40
N SER A 797 41.77 -18.35 -10.40
CA SER A 797 43.00 -17.75 -10.93
C SER A 797 43.56 -16.75 -9.92
N LYS A 798 44.89 -16.71 -9.80
CA LYS A 798 45.65 -15.69 -9.09
C LYS A 798 46.75 -15.22 -10.02
N GLN A 799 46.72 -13.96 -10.41
CA GLN A 799 47.70 -13.33 -11.29
C GLN A 799 48.39 -12.18 -10.57
N ALA A 800 49.59 -11.82 -11.00
CA ALA A 800 50.31 -10.66 -10.50
C ALA A 800 50.86 -9.88 -11.69
N ILE A 801 50.71 -8.57 -11.66
CA ILE A 801 51.22 -7.64 -12.68
C ILE A 801 51.96 -6.48 -12.01
N LYS A 802 52.81 -5.79 -12.77
CA LYS A 802 53.44 -4.53 -12.36
C LYS A 802 52.90 -3.35 -13.18
N THR A 803 52.68 -2.21 -12.53
CA THR A 803 52.42 -0.94 -13.21
C THR A 803 53.71 -0.31 -13.74
N GLN A 804 53.60 0.59 -14.70
CA GLN A 804 54.70 1.46 -15.18
C GLN A 804 54.94 2.68 -14.29
N ALA A 805 54.48 2.66 -13.03
CA ALA A 805 54.84 3.70 -12.07
C ALA A 805 56.35 3.63 -11.74
N ASN A 806 56.92 4.74 -11.29
CA ASN A 806 58.27 4.76 -10.72
C ASN A 806 58.17 5.14 -9.21
N PRO A 807 58.44 4.20 -8.27
CA PRO A 807 58.77 2.78 -8.49
C PRO A 807 57.54 1.93 -8.91
N PRO A 808 57.75 0.78 -9.58
CA PRO A 808 56.66 -0.09 -10.05
C PRO A 808 55.77 -0.65 -8.94
N VAL A 809 54.45 -0.42 -9.03
CA VAL A 809 53.48 -0.90 -8.05
C VAL A 809 53.03 -2.32 -8.41
N THR A 810 53.05 -3.23 -7.43
CA THR A 810 52.57 -4.60 -7.61
C THR A 810 51.05 -4.67 -7.47
N VAL A 811 50.38 -5.35 -8.40
CA VAL A 811 48.93 -5.58 -8.39
C VAL A 811 48.64 -7.08 -8.48
N GLN A 812 47.96 -7.63 -7.47
CA GLN A 812 47.48 -9.02 -7.45
C GLN A 812 46.02 -9.07 -7.90
N ILE A 813 45.71 -9.98 -8.83
CA ILE A 813 44.35 -10.17 -9.36
C ILE A 813 43.85 -11.54 -8.93
N PHE A 814 42.75 -11.59 -8.18
CA PHE A 814 42.10 -12.83 -7.76
C PHE A 814 40.79 -13.00 -8.50
N SER A 815 40.62 -14.11 -9.21
CA SER A 815 39.40 -14.40 -9.98
C SER A 815 38.84 -15.79 -9.71
N LYS A 816 37.52 -15.92 -9.89
CA LYS A 816 36.82 -17.20 -9.81
C LYS A 816 35.71 -17.29 -10.86
N SER A 817 35.47 -18.48 -11.37
CA SER A 817 34.26 -18.76 -12.15
C SER A 817 33.08 -19.09 -11.23
N GLU A 818 31.87 -19.12 -11.79
CA GLU A 818 30.67 -19.61 -11.11
C GLU A 818 30.78 -21.08 -10.65
N ARG A 819 31.55 -21.90 -11.39
CA ARG A 819 31.74 -23.33 -11.11
C ARG A 819 32.50 -23.57 -9.81
N SER A 820 33.32 -22.62 -9.37
CA SER A 820 34.12 -22.69 -8.13
C SER A 820 33.30 -22.85 -6.84
N LYS A 821 32.06 -22.33 -6.79
CA LYS A 821 31.17 -22.28 -5.61
C LYS A 821 31.77 -21.62 -4.35
N TYR A 822 32.98 -21.07 -4.42
CA TYR A 822 33.61 -20.28 -3.37
C TYR A 822 33.10 -18.84 -3.39
N GLU A 823 33.13 -18.18 -2.23
CA GLU A 823 32.98 -16.71 -2.18
C GLU A 823 34.38 -16.08 -2.16
N ILE A 824 34.51 -14.86 -2.69
CA ILE A 824 35.84 -14.29 -2.98
C ILE A 824 36.58 -13.74 -1.74
N TYR A 825 35.90 -13.34 -0.67
CA TYR A 825 36.53 -12.60 0.44
C TYR A 825 37.22 -13.54 1.45
N GLN A 826 36.53 -14.58 1.94
CA GLN A 826 37.08 -15.47 2.96
C GLN A 826 37.89 -16.62 2.35
N LYS A 827 37.33 -17.29 1.34
CA LYS A 827 37.88 -18.53 0.77
C LYS A 827 39.01 -18.29 -0.23
N ILE A 828 39.06 -17.12 -0.85
CA ILE A 828 40.12 -16.72 -1.79
C ILE A 828 41.00 -15.66 -1.14
N ILE A 829 40.56 -14.40 -1.03
CA ILE A 829 41.43 -13.25 -0.65
C ILE A 829 42.03 -13.42 0.76
N SER A 830 41.24 -13.53 1.83
CA SER A 830 41.77 -13.69 3.20
C SER A 830 42.55 -15.00 3.41
N LYS A 831 42.22 -16.06 2.66
CA LYS A 831 43.00 -17.30 2.67
C LYS A 831 44.41 -17.08 2.07
N GLN A 832 44.49 -16.34 0.96
CA GLN A 832 45.71 -16.04 0.20
C GLN A 832 46.58 -14.97 0.89
N LEU A 833 46.01 -13.84 1.30
CA LEU A 833 46.72 -12.75 1.99
C LEU A 833 47.15 -13.11 3.41
N LYS A 834 46.59 -14.17 4.00
CA LYS A 834 46.82 -14.64 5.38
C LYS A 834 46.55 -13.63 6.51
N LYS A 835 45.93 -12.48 6.22
CA LYS A 835 45.59 -11.41 7.19
C LYS A 835 44.09 -11.36 7.51
N THR A 836 43.74 -10.70 8.63
CA THR A 836 42.38 -10.16 8.85
C THR A 836 42.07 -9.12 7.79
N ILE A 837 40.81 -9.00 7.36
CA ILE A 837 40.39 -7.99 6.38
C ILE A 837 39.22 -7.14 6.90
N LYS A 838 39.29 -5.82 6.72
CA LYS A 838 38.17 -4.87 6.86
C LYS A 838 37.49 -4.72 5.50
N VAL A 839 36.17 -4.86 5.44
CA VAL A 839 35.39 -4.90 4.19
C VAL A 839 34.31 -3.82 4.16
N TRP A 840 34.36 -2.93 3.17
CA TRP A 840 33.25 -2.06 2.78
C TRP A 840 32.53 -2.67 1.58
N SER A 841 31.27 -3.04 1.76
CA SER A 841 30.47 -3.65 0.71
C SER A 841 29.01 -3.73 1.11
N ARG A 842 28.11 -3.57 0.12
CA ARG A 842 26.70 -3.98 0.27
C ARG A 842 26.65 -5.45 0.66
N ARG A 843 25.91 -5.78 1.71
CA ARG A 843 25.99 -7.09 2.39
C ARG A 843 24.63 -7.75 2.56
N ASP A 844 24.56 -9.08 2.39
CA ASP A 844 23.35 -9.83 2.74
C ASP A 844 23.29 -10.12 4.26
N LYS A 845 22.11 -10.47 4.78
CA LYS A 845 21.96 -10.81 6.22
C LYS A 845 22.54 -12.21 6.57
N LYS A 846 23.29 -12.86 5.67
CA LYS A 846 23.75 -14.24 5.83
C LYS A 846 25.26 -14.36 6.01
N LEU A 847 26.07 -13.66 5.20
CA LEU A 847 27.47 -13.46 5.55
C LEU A 847 27.54 -12.43 6.68
N LYS A 848 28.34 -12.75 7.70
CA LYS A 848 28.57 -11.90 8.88
C LYS A 848 30.08 -11.70 9.05
N ALA A 849 30.46 -10.67 9.79
CA ALA A 849 31.79 -10.58 10.37
C ALA A 849 32.15 -11.94 11.02
N ASN A 850 33.33 -12.46 10.72
CA ASN A 850 33.67 -13.85 11.00
C ASN A 850 34.95 -13.94 11.84
N CYS A 851 34.78 -14.32 13.10
CA CYS A 851 35.87 -14.52 14.06
C CYS A 851 36.24 -16.00 14.23
N LYS A 852 35.72 -16.92 13.40
CA LYS A 852 35.92 -18.39 13.52
C LYS A 852 37.18 -18.93 12.84
N ILE A 853 38.01 -18.09 12.23
CA ILE A 853 39.29 -18.52 11.64
C ILE A 853 40.38 -18.27 12.67
N ARG A 854 41.09 -19.31 13.10
CA ARG A 854 42.17 -19.20 14.08
C ARG A 854 43.26 -18.26 13.49
N GLY A 855 43.44 -17.09 14.11
CA GLY A 855 44.42 -16.08 13.72
C GLY A 855 44.05 -15.12 12.56
N ARG A 856 42.81 -15.11 12.04
CA ARG A 856 42.37 -14.16 10.99
C ARG A 856 40.89 -13.83 11.15
N GLN A 857 40.46 -12.61 10.82
CA GLN A 857 39.03 -12.26 10.88
C GLN A 857 38.52 -11.61 9.58
N ILE A 858 37.20 -11.50 9.47
CA ILE A 858 36.56 -10.56 8.53
C ILE A 858 35.80 -9.54 9.37
N LEU A 859 36.24 -8.29 9.29
CA LEU A 859 35.61 -7.13 9.89
C LEU A 859 34.80 -6.38 8.82
N LEU A 860 33.70 -5.75 9.21
CA LEU A 860 32.81 -5.06 8.30
C LEU A 860 32.82 -3.56 8.61
N VAL A 861 33.10 -2.71 7.64
CA VAL A 861 33.11 -1.25 7.83
C VAL A 861 31.68 -0.76 8.13
N SER A 862 31.57 0.24 9.01
CA SER A 862 30.32 0.87 9.43
C SER A 862 29.84 1.87 8.40
N SER A 863 28.52 2.03 8.27
CA SER A 863 27.89 3.07 7.45
C SER A 863 27.35 4.16 8.39
N PRO A 864 27.51 5.46 8.08
CA PRO A 864 28.25 6.01 6.95
C PRO A 864 29.78 5.95 7.14
N ILE A 865 30.51 6.06 6.03
CA ILE A 865 31.93 6.44 5.99
C ILE A 865 32.04 7.92 5.59
N SER A 866 33.19 8.54 5.84
CA SER A 866 33.52 9.87 5.33
C SER A 866 34.75 9.78 4.43
N VAL A 867 34.64 10.26 3.20
CA VAL A 867 35.75 10.37 2.23
C VAL A 867 36.03 11.86 2.06
N ASP A 868 37.14 12.34 2.60
CA ASP A 868 37.56 13.75 2.48
C ASP A 868 36.45 14.76 2.86
N GLY A 869 35.85 14.53 4.04
CA GLY A 869 34.71 15.31 4.56
C GLY A 869 33.33 14.96 3.97
N GLN A 870 33.26 14.22 2.85
CA GLN A 870 31.99 13.85 2.22
C GLN A 870 31.45 12.50 2.73
N ALA A 871 30.23 12.50 3.24
CA ALA A 871 29.59 11.30 3.79
C ALA A 871 29.07 10.35 2.68
N SER A 872 29.51 9.08 2.71
CA SER A 872 29.01 8.00 1.86
C SER A 872 28.35 6.90 2.70
N SER A 873 27.24 6.35 2.23
CA SER A 873 26.47 5.29 2.91
C SER A 873 26.39 4.02 2.08
N LEU A 874 26.35 2.84 2.72
CA LEU A 874 26.22 1.56 2.02
C LEU A 874 24.98 1.47 1.11
N GLU A 875 23.95 2.26 1.41
CA GLU A 875 22.72 2.38 0.63
C GLU A 875 22.94 3.15 -0.69
N LYS A 876 23.81 4.16 -0.72
CA LYS A 876 24.13 4.99 -1.89
C LYS A 876 25.44 4.61 -2.59
N ASP A 877 26.37 3.94 -1.92
CA ASP A 877 27.67 3.53 -2.47
C ASP A 877 27.58 2.16 -3.17
N VAL A 878 27.98 2.05 -4.44
CA VAL A 878 27.98 0.79 -5.20
C VAL A 878 29.36 0.13 -5.29
N ALA A 879 30.39 0.74 -4.69
CA ALA A 879 31.72 0.16 -4.60
C ALA A 879 31.74 -0.99 -3.59
N ASN A 880 32.65 -1.94 -3.82
CA ASN A 880 33.03 -2.93 -2.82
C ASN A 880 34.55 -2.93 -2.76
N TRP A 881 35.10 -2.76 -1.57
CA TRP A 881 36.54 -2.76 -1.36
C TRP A 881 36.88 -3.38 0.00
N LEU A 882 38.14 -3.80 0.13
CA LEU A 882 38.68 -4.29 1.38
C LEU A 882 40.14 -3.89 1.54
N ILE A 883 40.57 -3.88 2.80
CA ILE A 883 41.96 -3.69 3.21
C ILE A 883 42.30 -4.74 4.28
N PRO A 884 43.54 -5.28 4.34
CA PRO A 884 43.95 -6.15 5.42
C PRO A 884 44.35 -5.34 6.66
N GLU A 885 44.23 -5.89 7.87
CA GLU A 885 44.87 -5.28 9.05
C GLU A 885 46.39 -5.35 8.92
N ASN A 886 47.07 -4.27 9.35
CA ASN A 886 48.52 -4.13 9.39
C ASN A 886 49.19 -4.53 8.05
N GLY A 887 48.91 -3.77 7.00
CA GLY A 887 49.44 -4.02 5.67
C GLY A 887 49.50 -2.77 4.80
N ASP A 888 49.65 -2.99 3.51
CA ASP A 888 49.95 -2.02 2.47
C ASP A 888 49.07 -2.25 1.22
N ILE A 889 48.01 -3.05 1.35
CA ILE A 889 47.19 -3.52 0.22
C ILE A 889 45.79 -2.91 0.26
N PHE A 890 45.36 -2.34 -0.87
CA PHE A 890 43.97 -1.98 -1.13
C PHE A 890 43.38 -2.88 -2.22
N CYS A 891 42.22 -3.47 -1.98
CA CYS A 891 41.56 -4.37 -2.93
C CYS A 891 40.18 -3.85 -3.36
N ALA A 892 40.01 -3.58 -4.65
CA ALA A 892 38.71 -3.32 -5.28
C ALA A 892 38.06 -4.64 -5.71
N VAL A 893 36.77 -4.86 -5.40
CA VAL A 893 36.05 -6.12 -5.68
C VAL A 893 34.78 -5.84 -6.48
N ASP A 894 34.57 -6.59 -7.57
CA ASP A 894 33.41 -6.41 -8.45
C ASP A 894 32.08 -6.90 -7.81
N LYS A 895 32.15 -7.94 -6.98
CA LYS A 895 30.99 -8.54 -6.30
C LYS A 895 30.86 -8.16 -4.83
N PRO A 896 29.62 -7.98 -4.34
CA PRO A 896 29.35 -7.68 -2.94
C PRO A 896 29.65 -8.84 -1.98
N TYR A 897 29.83 -8.51 -0.69
CA TYR A 897 29.94 -9.46 0.42
C TYR A 897 28.58 -10.09 0.76
N ALA A 898 28.12 -10.98 -0.11
CA ALA A 898 26.85 -11.71 0.01
C ALA A 898 27.02 -13.21 -0.30
N ILE A 899 26.12 -14.08 0.18
CA ILE A 899 26.19 -15.52 -0.16
C ILE A 899 25.89 -15.77 -1.66
N SER A 900 25.17 -14.87 -2.34
CA SER A 900 24.82 -15.07 -3.76
C SER A 900 26.03 -15.21 -4.68
N GLN A 901 27.09 -14.42 -4.45
CA GLN A 901 28.30 -14.43 -5.28
C GLN A 901 29.05 -15.77 -5.29
N LYS A 902 28.71 -16.73 -4.41
CA LYS A 902 29.20 -18.10 -4.56
C LYS A 902 28.89 -18.70 -5.94
N TYR A 903 27.73 -18.37 -6.48
CA TYR A 903 27.19 -18.87 -7.75
C TYR A 903 27.31 -17.85 -8.89
N GLU A 904 28.11 -16.80 -8.70
CA GLU A 904 28.42 -15.80 -9.72
C GLU A 904 29.94 -15.82 -9.94
N PRO A 905 30.48 -15.56 -11.14
CA PRO A 905 31.91 -15.29 -11.28
C PRO A 905 32.28 -13.98 -10.57
N ALA A 906 33.54 -13.79 -10.20
CA ALA A 906 34.01 -12.59 -9.49
C ALA A 906 35.50 -12.32 -9.73
N VAL A 907 35.90 -11.04 -9.62
CA VAL A 907 37.29 -10.58 -9.70
C VAL A 907 37.59 -9.49 -8.67
N ALA A 908 38.73 -9.61 -7.99
CA ALA A 908 39.28 -8.61 -7.10
C ALA A 908 40.67 -8.16 -7.58
N VAL A 909 40.91 -6.85 -7.56
CA VAL A 909 42.15 -6.21 -7.98
C VAL A 909 42.78 -5.55 -6.74
N CYS A 910 43.91 -6.09 -6.29
CA CYS A 910 44.59 -5.76 -5.05
C CYS A 910 45.92 -5.06 -5.32
N ILE A 911 45.98 -3.76 -5.07
CA ILE A 911 47.14 -2.89 -5.28
C ILE A 911 47.96 -2.85 -4.00
N GLN A 912 49.27 -3.02 -4.08
CA GLN A 912 50.19 -2.88 -2.96
C GLN A 912 50.79 -1.46 -2.93
N GLN A 913 50.13 -0.53 -2.23
CA GLN A 913 50.54 0.86 -2.05
C GLN A 913 50.10 1.35 -0.65
N ALA A 914 51.08 1.63 0.22
CA ALA A 914 50.89 2.09 1.59
C ALA A 914 50.03 3.35 1.74
N ILE A 915 50.18 4.36 0.87
CA ILE A 915 49.42 5.63 0.91
C ILE A 915 47.93 5.36 0.66
N ILE A 916 47.61 4.54 -0.35
CA ILE A 916 46.22 4.18 -0.67
C ILE A 916 45.64 3.36 0.49
N PHE A 917 46.41 2.41 1.02
CA PHE A 917 46.02 1.66 2.21
C PHE A 917 45.71 2.58 3.40
N GLU A 918 46.58 3.53 3.73
CA GLU A 918 46.44 4.42 4.88
C GLU A 918 45.16 5.26 4.77
N ARG A 919 44.90 5.88 3.61
CA ARG A 919 43.68 6.67 3.36
C ARG A 919 42.43 5.82 3.51
N PHE A 920 42.40 4.61 2.94
CA PHE A 920 41.27 3.69 3.12
C PHE A 920 41.16 3.10 4.53
N ASN A 921 42.27 2.99 5.28
CA ASN A 921 42.26 2.57 6.68
C ASN A 921 41.69 3.66 7.61
N THR A 922 41.96 4.94 7.33
CA THR A 922 41.31 6.09 7.99
C THR A 922 39.82 6.11 7.70
N ILE A 923 39.41 5.95 6.43
CA ILE A 923 37.99 5.80 6.03
C ILE A 923 37.33 4.60 6.75
N ALA A 924 38.08 3.50 6.92
CA ALA A 924 37.66 2.30 7.61
C ALA A 924 37.80 2.34 9.14
N ALA A 925 38.14 3.47 9.76
CA ALA A 925 38.32 3.58 11.21
C ALA A 925 37.01 3.31 11.99
N ASN A 926 35.86 3.66 11.40
CA ASN A 926 34.55 3.26 11.89
C ASN A 926 34.18 1.87 11.34
N TYR A 927 34.38 0.80 12.12
CA TYR A 927 34.02 -0.57 11.74
C TYR A 927 33.13 -1.28 12.77
N MET A 928 32.22 -2.12 12.26
CA MET A 928 31.27 -2.92 13.03
C MET A 928 31.98 -4.11 13.71
N ILE A 929 32.68 -3.83 14.80
CA ILE A 929 32.55 -4.72 15.96
C ILE A 929 31.14 -4.44 16.50
N TYR A 930 30.31 -5.48 16.61
CA TYR A 930 28.88 -5.34 16.87
C TYR A 930 28.59 -4.47 18.11
N ARG A 931 27.83 -3.38 17.88
CA ARG A 931 26.93 -2.68 18.82
C ARG A 931 26.88 -3.35 20.20
N MET A 932 27.50 -2.72 21.20
CA MET A 932 27.85 -3.35 22.47
C MET A 932 26.69 -4.11 23.12
N GLN A 933 26.78 -5.43 22.98
CA GLN A 933 26.16 -6.39 23.87
C GLN A 933 27.31 -7.11 24.54
N VAL A 934 27.63 -6.68 25.76
CA VAL A 934 28.77 -7.22 26.48
C VAL A 934 28.26 -7.65 27.84
N VAL A 935 28.43 -8.93 28.15
CA VAL A 935 28.34 -9.42 29.52
C VAL A 935 29.76 -9.50 30.04
N LEU A 936 30.09 -8.72 31.06
CA LEU A 936 31.34 -8.87 31.79
C LEU A 936 31.03 -9.55 33.12
N TYR A 937 31.69 -10.67 33.38
CA TYR A 937 31.73 -11.28 34.69
C TYR A 937 33.16 -11.15 35.21
N LYS A 938 33.32 -10.42 36.31
CA LYS A 938 34.58 -10.25 37.02
C LYS A 938 34.60 -11.21 38.22
N PRO A 939 35.45 -12.24 38.23
CA PRO A 939 35.61 -13.13 39.39
C PRO A 939 36.12 -12.40 40.64
N PRO A 940 35.90 -12.97 41.85
CA PRO A 940 36.67 -12.62 43.04
C PRO A 940 38.19 -12.68 42.77
N GLY A 941 38.95 -11.68 43.23
CA GLY A 941 40.42 -11.62 43.10
C GLY A 941 40.97 -11.27 41.70
N ASP A 942 40.15 -11.33 40.65
CA ASP A 942 40.58 -11.07 39.27
C ASP A 942 40.37 -9.59 38.88
N LYS A 943 41.45 -8.84 38.65
CA LYS A 943 41.40 -7.43 38.19
C LYS A 943 40.87 -7.26 36.77
N ARG A 944 41.04 -8.27 35.91
CA ARG A 944 40.78 -8.19 34.46
C ARG A 944 39.34 -8.57 34.14
N GLY A 945 38.88 -9.67 34.71
CA GLY A 945 37.56 -10.22 34.46
C GLY A 945 37.41 -10.81 33.05
N LYS A 946 36.23 -11.37 32.79
CA LYS A 946 35.92 -12.12 31.58
C LYS A 946 34.73 -11.51 30.84
N ILE A 947 34.84 -11.42 29.53
CA ILE A 947 33.84 -10.88 28.62
C ILE A 947 33.20 -11.99 27.78
N LEU A 948 31.87 -11.95 27.66
CA LEU A 948 31.10 -12.72 26.71
C LEU A 948 30.42 -11.78 25.70
N VAL A 949 30.89 -11.79 24.46
CA VAL A 949 30.24 -11.11 23.32
C VAL A 949 29.34 -12.12 22.59
N PRO A 950 28.05 -11.82 22.33
CA PRO A 950 27.08 -12.77 21.74
C PRO A 950 27.42 -13.37 20.37
N ALA A 951 28.47 -12.90 19.69
CA ALA A 951 28.98 -13.50 18.46
C ALA A 951 29.97 -14.66 18.68
N GLY A 952 30.59 -14.76 19.87
CA GLY A 952 31.69 -15.71 20.15
C GLY A 952 31.29 -17.00 20.86
N GLY A 953 30.26 -16.97 21.73
CA GLY A 953 29.76 -18.16 22.45
C GLY A 953 30.65 -18.70 23.57
N ALA A 954 31.86 -18.18 23.75
CA ALA A 954 32.79 -18.51 24.83
C ALA A 954 33.20 -17.23 25.59
N TRP A 955 33.55 -17.38 26.86
CA TRP A 955 34.15 -16.31 27.67
C TRP A 955 35.60 -16.07 27.22
N ALA A 956 35.92 -14.82 26.91
CA ALA A 956 37.29 -14.34 26.70
C ALA A 956 37.76 -13.55 27.94
N ALA A 957 39.07 -13.37 28.12
CA ALA A 957 39.57 -12.36 29.05
C ALA A 957 39.23 -10.96 28.54
N ASN A 958 39.01 -10.00 29.44
CA ASN A 958 39.02 -8.58 29.11
C ASN A 958 40.43 -8.20 28.58
N PRO A 959 40.58 -7.30 27.58
CA PRO A 959 41.91 -6.95 27.07
C PRO A 959 42.83 -6.28 28.09
N GLN A 960 42.26 -5.57 29.07
CA GLN A 960 42.97 -4.81 30.09
C GLN A 960 42.31 -5.01 31.47
N ASP A 961 43.05 -4.65 32.52
CA ASP A 961 42.54 -4.64 33.90
C ASP A 961 41.49 -3.53 34.09
N LEU A 962 40.48 -3.75 34.94
CA LEU A 962 39.30 -2.89 35.06
C LEU A 962 39.58 -1.47 35.56
N GLU A 963 40.76 -1.21 36.12
CA GLU A 963 41.25 0.13 36.46
C GLU A 963 41.70 0.95 35.24
N ASN A 964 42.03 0.32 34.11
CA ASN A 964 42.45 1.02 32.90
C ASN A 964 41.25 1.32 31.98
N ALA A 965 41.18 2.55 31.47
CA ALA A 965 40.16 2.98 30.51
C ALA A 965 40.52 2.66 29.05
N ALA A 966 41.82 2.56 28.72
CA ALA A 966 42.29 2.25 27.37
C ALA A 966 41.88 0.83 26.96
N ASP A 967 41.42 0.68 25.71
CA ASP A 967 40.88 -0.57 25.12
C ASP A 967 39.75 -1.26 25.92
N HIS A 968 39.25 -0.63 26.99
CA HIS A 968 38.28 -1.22 27.88
C HIS A 968 36.84 -0.91 27.44
N SER A 969 36.18 -1.93 26.90
CA SER A 969 34.83 -1.81 26.33
C SER A 969 33.77 -1.20 27.28
N PHE A 970 33.82 -1.47 28.58
CA PHE A 970 32.89 -0.86 29.54
C PHE A 970 33.28 0.57 29.94
N ALA A 971 34.57 0.91 29.99
CA ALA A 971 35.00 2.31 30.17
C ALA A 971 34.54 3.16 28.98
N LYS A 972 34.71 2.67 27.74
CA LYS A 972 34.25 3.38 26.53
C LYS A 972 32.72 3.54 26.50
N ALA A 973 31.96 2.56 26.99
CA ALA A 973 30.51 2.69 27.14
C ALA A 973 30.09 3.74 28.20
N LEU A 974 30.96 4.03 29.16
CA LEU A 974 30.74 4.98 30.26
C LEU A 974 31.44 6.34 30.07
N GLU A 975 32.13 6.56 28.95
CA GLU A 975 32.88 7.79 28.64
C GLU A 975 32.03 9.07 28.84
N SER A 976 30.76 9.01 28.43
CA SER A 976 29.78 10.09 28.61
C SER A 976 29.21 10.25 30.03
N VAL A 977 29.41 9.25 30.89
CA VAL A 977 29.01 9.25 32.31
C VAL A 977 30.13 9.79 33.19
N VAL A 978 31.39 9.49 32.84
CA VAL A 978 32.60 9.89 33.58
C VAL A 978 33.15 11.26 33.15
N GLY A 979 32.93 11.66 31.89
CA GLY A 979 33.38 12.93 31.33
C GLY A 979 32.26 13.96 31.13
N ASN A 980 32.64 15.21 30.88
CA ASN A 980 31.73 16.28 30.50
C ASN A 980 31.41 16.22 29.00
N HIS A 981 30.38 15.46 28.64
CA HIS A 981 29.77 15.52 27.30
C HIS A 981 28.53 16.43 27.29
N PRO A 982 28.48 17.50 26.47
CA PRO A 982 27.31 18.38 26.41
C PRO A 982 26.08 17.69 25.78
N ALA A 983 26.32 16.84 24.78
CA ALA A 983 25.32 16.13 23.97
C ALA A 983 24.66 14.91 24.67
N LYS A 984 25.32 14.31 25.65
CA LYS A 984 24.90 13.06 26.29
C LYS A 984 24.36 13.32 27.68
N LYS A 985 23.17 12.80 27.97
CA LYS A 985 22.51 12.90 29.29
C LYS A 985 22.27 11.50 29.84
N PHE A 986 22.15 11.38 31.15
CA PHE A 986 21.95 10.10 31.82
C PHE A 986 21.33 10.24 33.20
N PHE A 987 20.82 9.11 33.70
CA PHE A 987 20.55 8.93 35.12
C PHE A 987 21.23 7.66 35.64
N ALA A 988 21.77 7.74 36.85
CA ALA A 988 22.46 6.66 37.53
C ALA A 988 21.72 6.28 38.80
N TYR A 989 21.57 4.96 39.02
CA TYR A 989 20.86 4.40 40.16
C TYR A 989 21.73 3.35 40.84
N ASN A 990 21.86 3.43 42.17
CA ASN A 990 22.71 2.53 42.94
C ASN A 990 22.36 2.66 44.43
N ASN A 991 22.02 1.55 45.10
CA ASN A 991 21.69 1.57 46.52
C ASN A 991 22.90 1.66 47.48
N ALA A 992 24.11 1.74 46.95
CA ALA A 992 25.34 2.00 47.67
C ALA A 992 26.20 2.96 46.82
N ALA A 993 25.68 4.15 46.53
CA ALA A 993 26.38 5.16 45.73
C ALA A 993 27.62 5.69 46.47
N SER A 994 28.68 6.01 45.73
CA SER A 994 29.93 6.52 46.31
C SER A 994 29.70 7.86 47.01
N GLY A 995 30.17 8.01 48.24
CA GLY A 995 30.03 9.24 49.03
C GLY A 995 28.67 9.42 49.72
N VAL A 996 27.76 8.44 49.63
CA VAL A 996 26.40 8.55 50.18
C VAL A 996 26.20 7.52 51.30
N VAL A 997 26.26 7.99 52.55
CA VAL A 997 26.21 7.15 53.76
C VAL A 997 24.77 7.10 54.33
N GLY A 998 24.37 5.95 54.87
CA GLY A 998 23.14 5.82 55.68
C GLY A 998 21.81 5.58 54.93
N ILE A 999 21.77 5.59 53.59
CA ILE A 999 20.51 5.41 52.85
C ILE A 999 19.97 3.97 52.95
N LYS A 1000 18.84 3.81 53.64
CA LYS A 1000 18.05 2.58 53.67
C LYS A 1000 17.10 2.48 52.47
N THR A 1001 17.60 2.07 51.32
CA THR A 1001 16.73 1.73 50.17
C THR A 1001 16.05 0.37 50.38
N LYS A 1002 14.92 0.13 49.71
CA LYS A 1002 14.25 -1.19 49.65
C LYS A 1002 14.57 -1.96 48.35
N SER A 1003 15.56 -1.52 47.58
CA SER A 1003 15.87 -2.03 46.24
C SER A 1003 17.37 -2.16 46.01
N ASN A 1004 17.83 -3.35 45.59
CA ASN A 1004 19.25 -3.63 45.38
C ASN A 1004 19.75 -3.37 43.94
N SER A 1005 18.90 -2.81 43.08
CA SER A 1005 19.20 -2.56 41.67
C SER A 1005 20.25 -1.47 41.49
N LYS A 1006 21.20 -1.68 40.56
CA LYS A 1006 22.24 -0.72 40.20
C LYS A 1006 22.41 -0.64 38.68
N GLY A 1007 22.74 0.53 38.15
CA GLY A 1007 22.91 0.77 36.71
C GLY A 1007 22.87 2.22 36.29
N VAL A 1008 22.99 2.45 34.99
CA VAL A 1008 22.94 3.76 34.32
C VAL A 1008 22.18 3.63 33.01
N VAL A 1009 21.31 4.60 32.71
CA VAL A 1009 20.70 4.77 31.38
C VAL A 1009 21.26 6.05 30.77
N ILE A 1010 21.81 5.95 29.56
CA ILE A 1010 22.46 7.03 28.81
C ILE A 1010 21.67 7.28 27.53
N LEU A 1011 21.44 8.55 27.19
CA LEU A 1011 20.71 9.03 26.03
C LEU A 1011 21.45 10.20 25.36
N ASP A 1012 21.21 10.42 24.07
CA ASP A 1012 21.80 11.50 23.27
C ASP A 1012 20.70 12.45 22.83
N ASN A 1013 20.88 13.75 23.10
CA ASN A 1013 19.88 14.78 22.82
C ASN A 1013 20.21 15.59 21.54
N THR A 1014 21.18 15.14 20.75
CA THR A 1014 21.72 15.84 19.58
C THR A 1014 21.86 14.97 18.32
N ASP A 1015 21.94 13.65 18.47
CA ASP A 1015 22.05 12.71 17.35
C ASP A 1015 20.66 12.43 16.71
N PRO A 1016 20.47 12.64 15.39
CA PRO A 1016 19.23 12.25 14.69
C PRO A 1016 18.97 10.73 14.65
N VAL A 1017 19.85 9.90 15.21
CA VAL A 1017 19.69 8.45 15.35
C VAL A 1017 19.15 8.07 16.73
N ASP A 1018 17.87 7.63 16.78
CA ASP A 1018 17.17 7.01 17.94
C ASP A 1018 18.06 5.96 18.62
N SER A 1019 18.87 6.36 19.61
CA SER A 1019 19.91 5.52 20.22
C SER A 1019 20.19 5.89 21.67
N ALA A 1020 20.30 4.85 22.50
CA ALA A 1020 20.55 4.96 23.93
C ALA A 1020 21.32 3.73 24.43
N ALA A 1021 21.87 3.80 25.63
CA ALA A 1021 22.54 2.68 26.28
C ALA A 1021 21.94 2.43 27.67
N TRP A 1022 21.83 1.15 28.04
CA TRP A 1022 21.47 0.75 29.39
C TRP A 1022 22.52 -0.21 29.93
N ILE A 1023 23.12 0.16 31.07
CA ILE A 1023 24.13 -0.61 31.78
C ILE A 1023 23.52 -1.06 33.11
N VAL A 1024 23.53 -2.36 33.37
CA VAL A 1024 23.09 -2.96 34.64
C VAL A 1024 24.28 -3.65 35.28
N HIS A 1025 24.50 -3.43 36.58
CA HIS A 1025 25.63 -4.05 37.29
C HIS A 1025 25.30 -4.44 38.72
N THR A 1026 26.23 -5.14 39.35
CA THR A 1026 26.18 -5.51 40.77
C THR A 1026 27.16 -4.72 41.65
N VAL A 1027 28.08 -3.97 41.05
CA VAL A 1027 29.18 -3.23 41.71
C VAL A 1027 28.66 -2.06 42.58
N PRO A 1028 28.87 -2.06 43.91
CA PRO A 1028 28.70 -0.88 44.78
C PRO A 1028 29.58 0.30 44.35
N GLY A 1029 29.20 1.54 44.67
CA GLY A 1029 30.02 2.73 44.46
C GLY A 1029 30.28 3.12 43.00
N TYR A 1030 29.70 2.40 42.03
CA TYR A 1030 30.01 2.50 40.60
C TYR A 1030 28.77 2.84 39.76
N PRO A 1031 28.95 3.46 38.58
CA PRO A 1031 30.09 4.33 38.25
C PRO A 1031 30.02 5.61 39.10
N LYS A 1032 31.11 6.40 39.12
CA LYS A 1032 31.07 7.76 39.68
C LYS A 1032 30.70 8.75 38.56
N PRO A 1033 29.55 9.44 38.63
CA PRO A 1033 29.18 10.45 37.64
C PRO A 1033 30.17 11.61 37.59
N LYS A 1034 30.52 12.08 36.38
CA LYS A 1034 31.36 13.27 36.10
C LYS A 1034 32.74 13.27 36.79
N VAL A 1035 33.26 12.10 37.14
CA VAL A 1035 34.62 11.88 37.65
C VAL A 1035 35.30 10.84 36.76
N ALA A 1036 36.61 11.00 36.53
CA ALA A 1036 37.41 10.10 35.70
C ALA A 1036 37.14 8.61 36.00
N TYR A 1037 37.14 7.80 34.92
CA TYR A 1037 36.80 6.38 35.00
C TYR A 1037 37.65 5.65 36.03
N THR A 1038 36.99 5.03 37.01
CA THR A 1038 37.62 4.26 38.09
C THR A 1038 36.74 3.06 38.46
N PHE A 1039 37.36 1.90 38.68
CA PHE A 1039 36.69 0.74 39.26
C PHE A 1039 36.94 0.74 40.80
N PRO A 1040 35.93 0.47 41.66
CA PRO A 1040 36.13 0.56 43.10
C PRO A 1040 37.08 -0.52 43.63
N ALA A 1041 38.17 -0.11 44.27
CA ALA A 1041 39.22 -1.03 44.73
C ALA A 1041 38.72 -2.05 45.79
N SER A 1042 37.77 -1.65 46.65
CA SER A 1042 37.12 -2.54 47.63
C SER A 1042 36.42 -3.74 46.97
N GLU A 1043 35.97 -3.58 45.73
CA GLU A 1043 35.23 -4.61 45.00
C GLU A 1043 36.16 -5.58 44.25
N TYR A 1044 37.49 -5.47 44.39
CA TYR A 1044 38.42 -6.46 43.86
C TYR A 1044 38.31 -7.82 44.56
N ALA A 1045 37.93 -7.87 45.84
CA ALA A 1045 37.64 -9.13 46.53
C ALA A 1045 36.34 -9.81 46.05
N ASN A 1046 35.41 -9.07 45.45
CA ASN A 1046 34.05 -9.54 45.16
C ASN A 1046 33.83 -10.00 43.71
N GLY A 1047 32.86 -10.90 43.50
CA GLY A 1047 32.43 -11.32 42.16
C GLY A 1047 31.32 -10.41 41.62
N HIS A 1048 31.48 -9.87 40.40
CA HIS A 1048 30.52 -8.94 39.81
C HIS A 1048 30.09 -9.31 38.40
N LEU A 1049 28.80 -9.09 38.12
CA LEU A 1049 28.22 -9.11 36.79
C LEU A 1049 27.92 -7.68 36.33
N LEU A 1050 28.28 -7.37 35.08
CA LEU A 1050 27.92 -6.16 34.35
C LEU A 1050 27.33 -6.54 32.98
N LEU A 1051 26.29 -5.85 32.57
CA LEU A 1051 25.56 -6.04 31.31
C LEU A 1051 25.42 -4.69 30.62
N CYS A 1052 26.06 -4.52 29.46
CA CYS A 1052 25.87 -3.35 28.60
C CYS A 1052 24.94 -3.70 27.44
N LEU A 1053 23.92 -2.86 27.20
CA LEU A 1053 22.93 -3.00 26.15
C LEU A 1053 22.80 -1.71 25.33
N THR A 1054 23.20 -1.72 24.06
CA THR A 1054 22.73 -0.70 23.10
C THR A 1054 21.24 -0.91 22.81
N ILE A 1055 20.44 0.12 23.04
CA ILE A 1055 18.98 0.15 22.87
C ILE A 1055 18.57 1.34 22.01
N ALA A 1056 17.33 1.36 21.54
CA ALA A 1056 16.75 2.58 20.98
C ALA A 1056 16.25 3.43 22.15
N GLU A 1057 16.29 4.75 22.03
CA GLU A 1057 15.78 5.73 22.99
C GLU A 1057 14.25 5.55 23.16
N SER A 1058 13.57 5.12 22.10
CA SER A 1058 12.19 4.62 22.12
C SER A 1058 11.95 3.39 23.04
N GLN A 1059 13.00 2.76 23.60
CA GLN A 1059 12.89 1.68 24.59
C GLN A 1059 13.04 2.15 26.05
N ILE A 1060 13.33 3.43 26.31
CA ILE A 1060 13.56 3.94 27.67
C ILE A 1060 12.30 3.91 28.53
N GLU A 1061 11.10 4.22 28.00
CA GLU A 1061 9.86 4.21 28.81
C GLU A 1061 9.53 2.79 29.35
N PRO A 1062 9.61 1.69 28.56
CA PRO A 1062 9.55 0.34 29.12
C PRO A 1062 10.60 0.02 30.19
N ILE A 1063 11.81 0.60 30.12
CA ILE A 1063 12.83 0.44 31.17
C ILE A 1063 12.41 1.25 32.42
N ALA A 1064 11.93 2.47 32.24
CA ALA A 1064 11.42 3.32 33.31
C ALA A 1064 10.25 2.65 34.06
N VAL A 1065 9.29 2.04 33.37
CA VAL A 1065 8.18 1.27 33.99
C VAL A 1065 8.69 0.07 34.80
N ALA A 1066 9.80 -0.56 34.38
CA ALA A 1066 10.41 -1.64 35.15
C ALA A 1066 11.22 -1.14 36.36
N LEU A 1067 11.95 -0.05 36.22
CA LEU A 1067 12.73 0.56 37.30
C LEU A 1067 11.82 1.24 38.33
N PHE A 1068 10.80 2.00 37.92
CA PHE A 1068 9.78 2.56 38.80
C PHE A 1068 9.14 1.49 39.69
N MET A 1069 8.77 0.35 39.08
CA MET A 1069 8.24 -0.80 39.82
C MET A 1069 9.24 -1.39 40.83
N ALA A 1070 10.54 -1.34 40.54
CA ALA A 1070 11.60 -1.83 41.43
C ALA A 1070 12.08 -0.77 42.44
N SER A 1071 11.70 0.50 42.28
CA SER A 1071 12.00 1.65 43.15
C SER A 1071 13.49 1.74 43.60
N PRO A 1072 14.46 1.81 42.66
CA PRO A 1072 15.87 2.01 42.99
C PRO A 1072 16.13 3.45 43.44
N PHE A 1073 17.21 3.65 44.20
CA PHE A 1073 17.69 5.00 44.51
C PHE A 1073 18.44 5.60 43.31
N ILE A 1074 17.87 6.65 42.73
CA ILE A 1074 18.52 7.51 41.74
C ILE A 1074 19.48 8.43 42.51
N HIS A 1075 20.77 8.37 42.22
CA HIS A 1075 21.80 9.20 42.88
C HIS A 1075 22.41 10.26 41.96
N TYR A 1076 22.05 10.23 40.67
CA TYR A 1076 22.39 11.26 39.69
C TYR A 1076 21.36 11.26 38.55
N ASN A 1077 21.00 12.46 38.08
CA ASN A 1077 20.14 12.67 36.92
C ASN A 1077 20.48 14.01 36.26
N ASP A 1078 20.83 14.01 34.97
CA ASP A 1078 20.91 15.23 34.14
C ASP A 1078 19.97 15.16 32.90
N VAL A 1079 18.97 14.27 32.92
CA VAL A 1079 17.96 14.15 31.85
C VAL A 1079 17.02 15.37 31.83
N PRO A 1080 16.91 16.11 30.70
CA PRO A 1080 16.11 17.33 30.61
C PRO A 1080 14.58 17.12 30.70
N ASP A 1081 13.86 18.16 31.12
CA ASP A 1081 12.38 18.16 31.20
C ASP A 1081 11.69 17.82 29.87
N ALA A 1082 12.28 18.19 28.74
CA ALA A 1082 11.77 17.87 27.40
C ALA A 1082 11.66 16.35 27.17
N GLU A 1083 12.65 15.58 27.65
CA GLU A 1083 12.66 14.12 27.52
C GLU A 1083 11.57 13.46 28.36
N VAL A 1084 11.41 13.92 29.60
CA VAL A 1084 10.42 13.35 30.53
C VAL A 1084 8.98 13.80 30.25
N LYS A 1085 8.78 14.92 29.54
CA LYS A 1085 7.44 15.40 29.13
C LYS A 1085 6.68 14.39 28.26
N SER A 1086 7.39 13.59 27.46
CA SER A 1086 6.81 12.50 26.65
C SER A 1086 6.80 11.13 27.35
N ARG A 1087 7.42 11.02 28.53
CA ARG A 1087 7.76 9.77 29.24
C ARG A 1087 7.25 9.82 30.69
N PRO A 1088 5.94 9.68 30.93
CA PRO A 1088 5.34 9.96 32.24
C PRO A 1088 5.86 9.05 33.34
N THR A 1089 6.22 7.79 33.06
CA THR A 1089 6.76 6.89 34.09
C THR A 1089 8.23 7.18 34.38
N LEU A 1090 9.00 7.63 33.37
CA LEU A 1090 10.36 8.14 33.58
C LEU A 1090 10.36 9.37 34.50
N LYS A 1091 9.43 10.33 34.31
CA LYS A 1091 9.30 11.50 35.19
C LYS A 1091 9.12 11.06 36.65
N LYS A 1092 8.19 10.15 36.92
CA LYS A 1092 7.91 9.62 38.27
C LYS A 1092 9.12 8.92 38.90
N LEU A 1093 9.84 8.12 38.10
CA LEU A 1093 11.07 7.45 38.55
C LEU A 1093 12.16 8.45 38.95
N LEU A 1094 12.37 9.49 38.15
CA LEU A 1094 13.41 10.50 38.41
C LEU A 1094 13.04 11.43 39.57
N ASN A 1095 11.74 11.65 39.81
CA ASN A 1095 11.21 12.30 41.01
C ASN A 1095 11.33 11.45 42.29
N GLY A 1096 11.75 10.17 42.20
CA GLY A 1096 11.80 9.25 43.34
C GLY A 1096 10.44 8.72 43.80
N GLU A 1097 9.37 8.88 43.00
CA GLU A 1097 8.05 8.33 43.33
C GLU A 1097 8.07 6.79 43.36
N THR A 1098 7.14 6.19 44.12
CA THR A 1098 7.02 4.73 44.26
C THR A 1098 5.61 4.23 43.90
N PRO A 1099 5.46 2.97 43.43
CA PRO A 1099 4.16 2.41 43.06
C PRO A 1099 3.30 2.11 44.29
N ILE A 1100 2.40 3.05 44.62
CA ILE A 1100 1.46 2.93 45.75
C ILE A 1100 0.20 2.11 45.42
N MET A 1101 -0.20 2.05 44.15
CA MET A 1101 -1.39 1.33 43.65
C MET A 1101 -1.02 0.03 42.90
N PRO A 1102 -1.88 -1.00 42.92
CA PRO A 1102 -1.69 -2.21 42.11
C PRO A 1102 -1.84 -1.91 40.60
N PRO A 1103 -1.21 -2.70 39.71
CA PRO A 1103 -0.48 -3.93 39.98
C PRO A 1103 0.96 -3.71 40.47
N PHE A 1104 1.32 -4.36 41.58
CA PHE A 1104 2.67 -4.31 42.17
C PHE A 1104 3.74 -5.15 41.46
N LEU A 1105 3.47 -5.55 40.22
CA LEU A 1105 4.33 -6.38 39.36
C LEU A 1105 4.43 -5.75 37.97
N SER A 1106 5.64 -5.73 37.40
CA SER A 1106 5.88 -5.27 36.03
C SER A 1106 6.64 -6.33 35.23
N LYS A 1107 6.24 -6.48 33.96
CA LYS A 1107 6.93 -7.32 32.97
C LYS A 1107 7.07 -6.53 31.69
N GLN A 1108 8.29 -6.18 31.34
CA GLN A 1108 8.61 -5.37 30.18
C GLN A 1108 9.46 -6.18 29.20
N ALA A 1109 9.37 -5.86 27.91
CA ALA A 1109 10.10 -6.56 26.86
C ALA A 1109 10.68 -5.55 25.86
N ILE A 1110 11.99 -5.33 25.94
CA ILE A 1110 12.71 -4.40 25.06
C ILE A 1110 13.48 -5.13 23.97
N LYS A 1111 13.86 -4.38 22.93
CA LYS A 1111 14.76 -4.81 21.85
C LYS A 1111 16.07 -4.02 21.94
N THR A 1112 17.18 -4.75 22.01
CA THR A 1112 18.50 -4.16 21.78
C THR A 1112 18.68 -3.81 20.31
N GLN A 1113 19.54 -2.85 19.99
CA GLN A 1113 19.88 -2.50 18.60
C GLN A 1113 20.81 -3.51 17.89
N ALA A 1114 21.10 -4.67 18.49
CA ALA A 1114 21.86 -5.74 17.86
C ALA A 1114 21.24 -6.20 16.52
N ASN A 1115 22.00 -6.91 15.69
CA ASN A 1115 21.50 -7.48 14.43
C ASN A 1115 21.83 -8.99 14.33
N PRO A 1116 20.89 -9.89 14.69
CA PRO A 1116 19.48 -9.63 14.97
C PRO A 1116 19.24 -8.95 16.34
N PRO A 1117 18.15 -8.17 16.49
CA PRO A 1117 17.76 -7.59 17.78
C PRO A 1117 17.51 -8.67 18.83
N VAL A 1118 18.23 -8.61 19.95
CA VAL A 1118 17.98 -9.48 21.11
C VAL A 1118 16.77 -8.95 21.88
N THR A 1119 15.94 -9.87 22.35
CA THR A 1119 14.80 -9.54 23.21
C THR A 1119 15.21 -9.69 24.66
N VAL A 1120 15.15 -8.60 25.42
CA VAL A 1120 15.41 -8.64 26.87
C VAL A 1120 14.05 -8.57 27.57
N GLN A 1121 13.78 -9.56 28.44
CA GLN A 1121 12.60 -9.54 29.31
C GLN A 1121 13.01 -9.05 30.68
N ILE A 1122 12.38 -7.97 31.13
CA ILE A 1122 12.63 -7.33 32.42
C ILE A 1122 11.46 -7.69 33.33
N PHE A 1123 11.75 -8.22 34.51
CA PHE A 1123 10.77 -8.58 35.53
C PHE A 1123 11.06 -7.78 36.79
N SER A 1124 10.05 -7.05 37.28
CA SER A 1124 10.17 -6.22 38.47
C SER A 1124 8.99 -6.43 39.40
N LYS A 1125 9.22 -6.28 40.70
CA LYS A 1125 8.18 -6.21 41.73
C LYS A 1125 8.45 -5.02 42.64
N SER A 1126 7.41 -4.42 43.19
CA SER A 1126 7.58 -3.44 44.26
C SER A 1126 7.78 -4.12 45.62
N GLU A 1127 8.10 -3.32 46.63
CA GLU A 1127 8.11 -3.78 48.03
C GLU A 1127 6.74 -4.28 48.50
N ARG A 1128 5.64 -3.66 48.05
CA ARG A 1128 4.24 -4.02 48.38
C ARG A 1128 3.83 -5.38 47.81
N SER A 1129 4.59 -5.92 46.86
CA SER A 1129 4.36 -7.26 46.32
C SER A 1129 4.79 -8.37 47.28
N LYS A 1130 3.79 -9.10 47.80
CA LYS A 1130 3.95 -10.36 48.56
C LYS A 1130 4.41 -11.56 47.70
N TYR A 1131 4.72 -11.37 46.41
CA TYR A 1131 5.16 -12.44 45.52
C TYR A 1131 6.68 -12.55 45.41
N GLU A 1132 7.18 -13.77 45.62
CA GLU A 1132 8.57 -14.16 45.34
C GLU A 1132 8.84 -14.14 43.81
N ILE A 1133 9.98 -13.56 43.40
CA ILE A 1133 10.25 -13.19 42.01
C ILE A 1133 10.62 -14.38 41.10
N TYR A 1134 11.36 -15.37 41.57
CA TYR A 1134 11.80 -16.50 40.76
C TYR A 1134 10.65 -17.47 40.45
N GLN A 1135 9.85 -17.85 41.45
CA GLN A 1135 8.73 -18.79 41.32
C GLN A 1135 7.46 -18.12 40.80
N LYS A 1136 6.96 -17.11 41.53
CA LYS A 1136 5.60 -16.59 41.31
C LYS A 1136 5.55 -15.64 40.11
N ILE A 1137 6.69 -15.03 39.74
CA ILE A 1137 6.81 -14.12 38.59
C ILE A 1137 7.56 -14.80 37.43
N ILE A 1138 8.88 -14.97 37.52
CA ILE A 1138 9.75 -15.36 36.40
C ILE A 1138 9.40 -16.75 35.85
N SER A 1139 9.44 -17.82 36.67
CA SER A 1139 9.09 -19.17 36.22
C SER A 1139 7.61 -19.29 35.80
N LYS A 1140 6.71 -18.55 36.47
CA LYS A 1140 5.29 -18.46 36.09
C LYS A 1140 5.13 -17.92 34.67
N GLN A 1141 5.85 -16.84 34.34
CA GLN A 1141 5.78 -16.09 33.08
C GLN A 1141 6.57 -16.73 31.93
N LEU A 1142 7.76 -17.26 32.19
CA LEU A 1142 8.59 -17.92 31.18
C LEU A 1142 8.07 -19.31 30.81
N LYS A 1143 7.33 -19.98 31.71
CA LYS A 1143 6.90 -21.38 31.56
C LYS A 1143 8.08 -22.33 31.27
N LYS A 1144 9.19 -22.12 31.97
CA LYS A 1144 10.42 -22.90 31.86
C LYS A 1144 10.95 -23.27 33.24
N THR A 1145 11.70 -24.37 33.29
CA THR A 1145 12.65 -24.62 34.38
C THR A 1145 13.71 -23.53 34.38
N ILE A 1146 14.01 -22.98 35.56
CA ILE A 1146 15.05 -21.95 35.73
C ILE A 1146 16.15 -22.48 36.66
N LYS A 1147 17.41 -22.13 36.34
CA LYS A 1147 18.57 -22.28 37.22
C LYS A 1147 18.86 -20.93 37.86
N VAL A 1148 18.97 -20.87 39.18
CA VAL A 1148 19.18 -19.63 39.94
C VAL A 1148 20.46 -19.76 40.77
N TRP A 1149 21.39 -18.84 40.54
CA TRP A 1149 22.58 -18.63 41.36
C TRP A 1149 22.40 -17.30 42.11
N SER A 1150 22.42 -17.34 43.44
CA SER A 1150 22.19 -16.19 44.31
C SER A 1150 22.78 -16.43 45.71
N ARG A 1151 22.99 -15.36 46.49
CA ARG A 1151 23.18 -15.48 47.95
C ARG A 1151 21.86 -15.97 48.56
N ARG A 1152 21.87 -17.14 49.21
CA ARG A 1152 20.68 -17.85 49.68
C ARG A 1152 20.41 -17.53 51.16
N ASP A 1153 19.14 -17.43 51.52
CA ASP A 1153 18.73 -17.69 52.91
C ASP A 1153 18.49 -19.21 53.10
N LYS A 1154 18.32 -19.66 54.35
CA LYS A 1154 17.97 -21.06 54.65
C LYS A 1154 16.48 -21.38 54.38
N LYS A 1155 15.68 -20.42 53.89
CA LYS A 1155 14.21 -20.51 53.78
C LYS A 1155 13.75 -20.89 52.36
N LEU A 1156 14.36 -20.32 51.32
CA LEU A 1156 14.00 -20.60 49.92
C LEU A 1156 14.72 -21.85 49.39
N LYS A 1157 14.00 -22.98 49.35
CA LYS A 1157 14.48 -24.27 48.80
C LYS A 1157 14.18 -24.42 47.30
N ALA A 1158 14.95 -25.28 46.63
CA ALA A 1158 14.65 -25.72 45.27
C ALA A 1158 13.24 -26.33 45.19
N ASN A 1159 12.52 -26.11 44.08
CA ASN A 1159 11.11 -26.49 43.97
C ASN A 1159 10.83 -27.32 42.72
N CYS A 1160 10.61 -28.61 42.94
CA CYS A 1160 10.27 -29.60 41.91
C CYS A 1160 8.76 -29.93 41.86
N LYS A 1161 7.93 -29.36 42.75
CA LYS A 1161 6.48 -29.69 42.85
C LYS A 1161 5.61 -29.07 41.74
N ILE A 1162 6.18 -28.28 40.83
CA ILE A 1162 5.41 -27.61 39.78
C ILE A 1162 5.42 -28.49 38.51
N ARG A 1163 4.27 -29.09 38.18
CA ARG A 1163 4.12 -30.01 37.03
C ARG A 1163 4.65 -29.36 35.74
N GLY A 1164 5.71 -29.94 35.15
CA GLY A 1164 6.33 -29.49 33.90
C GLY A 1164 7.35 -28.33 33.98
N ARG A 1165 7.74 -27.84 35.17
CA ARG A 1165 8.80 -26.82 35.32
C ARG A 1165 9.41 -26.84 36.73
N GLN A 1166 10.72 -26.67 36.86
CA GLN A 1166 11.38 -26.72 38.17
C GLN A 1166 12.12 -25.40 38.48
N ILE A 1167 12.43 -25.18 39.75
CA ILE A 1167 13.39 -24.17 40.18
C ILE A 1167 14.59 -24.90 40.76
N LEU A 1168 15.69 -24.85 40.02
CA LEU A 1168 16.95 -25.46 40.38
C LEU A 1168 17.84 -24.36 40.97
N LEU A 1169 18.34 -24.59 42.18
CA LEU A 1169 19.36 -23.72 42.79
C LEU A 1169 20.73 -24.25 42.37
N VAL A 1170 21.60 -23.37 41.89
CA VAL A 1170 23.00 -23.67 41.52
C VAL A 1170 23.90 -23.13 42.61
#